data_AF-A0A660M5Z1-F1
#
_entry.id   AF-A0A660M5Z1-F1
#
_cell.length_a   1.000
_cell.length_b   1.000
_cell.length_c   1.000
_cell.angle_alpha   90.00
_cell.angle_beta   90.00
_cell.angle_gamma   90.00
#
_symmetry.space_group_name_H-M   'P 1'
#
loop_
_entity.id
_entity.type
_entity.pdbx_description
1 polymer ?
#
loop_
_entity_poly.entity_id
_entity_poly.type
_entity_poly.pdbx_seq_one_letter_code
_entity_poly.pdbx_strand_id
1 'polypeptide(L)'
;SLNVMDYLYYGGDENYHKLTAGQSDANRLTREEFEEFHQWVASNLPGEHSANVMRYIMLIHDLGKNQTLASAVMGEDAADSVDHDEVLRRLLRSDYAAKRTELLPTFSQLSEADQAIIRDVINTELNLGQFIQAEAPAAALAGFAESTEPVRSLYIMHTLFDIAGAAGHVNAESSLLLTSPLYNQMAAACDVLTDSTLSTDNARYTHYLARRAQRFGLDNDAIEQLINSQAYIHTVRLACMLRYDTPEEYQQLADALDTLPGPVQAILAQELSNDGIHQRATLPCYGPALLKGLEKHHSLGTALTYFAHVLQEAHIADKAARKAGETGIVTADLSTIAQAANQGTLDPHQAELRFHHSGEMLVSTYQDTPELAIDSLPAFDSEKLRGKRIIYLGMGGGSDGIQAAMLSKLHQQHHAVQPTAIVSVRNFAADNNKQLAHTGRQISDATVEITEETTRVGDWRFLEDIIAKDETIAPVYLLNSIEPEQIARDLQLLIRETGADAICGIDTGGDVLYRANTAIDPTTSSPDQDYAVLTALHMISATAEADGTPLDIFTAIVAPGVDTPPYANDMLARSNAQRYLLHPDDTTTITQTYAAWRMDGSASEEGLYGKTPLAWIAALTGKHGLQPLTLPRANATSAHNPWRIFMNIRPSTASVVMMHAERLYQAVNHD
;
A
#
# COMPACT_ATOMS: atom_id res chain seq x y z
N SER A 1 7.85 -8.02 35.47
CA SER A 1 8.73 -6.84 35.36
C SER A 1 9.52 -6.58 36.64
N LEU A 2 8.91 -6.45 37.82
CA LEU A 2 9.63 -6.23 39.10
C LEU A 2 10.68 -7.32 39.44
N ASN A 3 10.36 -8.60 39.30
CA ASN A 3 11.34 -9.67 39.55
C ASN A 3 12.56 -9.57 38.61
N VAL A 4 12.34 -9.19 37.34
CA VAL A 4 13.43 -8.98 36.37
C VAL A 4 14.32 -7.83 36.83
N MET A 5 13.72 -6.70 37.23
CA MET A 5 14.44 -5.58 37.82
C MET A 5 15.29 -6.04 39.01
N ASP A 6 14.71 -6.75 39.98
CA ASP A 6 15.44 -7.14 41.19
C ASP A 6 16.58 -8.12 40.89
N TYR A 7 16.38 -9.09 39.99
CA TYR A 7 17.44 -10.01 39.57
C TYR A 7 18.62 -9.26 38.94
N LEU A 8 18.34 -8.30 38.05
CA LEU A 8 19.36 -7.48 37.41
C LEU A 8 19.98 -6.45 38.37
N TYR A 9 19.24 -5.95 39.35
CA TYR A 9 19.76 -5.02 40.35
C TYR A 9 20.75 -5.70 41.29
N TYR A 10 20.41 -6.88 41.82
CA TYR A 10 21.26 -7.60 42.77
C TYR A 10 22.39 -8.40 42.11
N GLY A 11 22.23 -8.81 40.85
CA GLY A 11 23.26 -9.54 40.09
C GLY A 11 23.63 -10.90 40.68
N GLY A 12 24.75 -11.49 40.20
CA GLY A 12 25.29 -12.75 40.72
C GLY A 12 24.64 -14.05 40.21
N ASP A 13 25.29 -15.18 40.53
CA ASP A 13 24.95 -16.51 40.00
C ASP A 13 23.51 -16.93 40.26
N GLU A 14 23.03 -16.73 41.49
CA GLU A 14 21.69 -17.15 41.89
C GLU A 14 20.62 -16.41 41.09
N ASN A 15 20.78 -15.09 40.89
CA ASN A 15 19.82 -14.28 40.14
C ASN A 15 19.90 -14.54 38.64
N TYR A 16 21.09 -14.81 38.09
CA TYR A 16 21.23 -15.28 36.72
C TYR A 16 20.45 -16.57 36.48
N HIS A 17 20.61 -17.56 37.37
CA HIS A 17 19.89 -18.83 37.26
C HIS A 17 18.37 -18.66 37.38
N LYS A 18 17.90 -17.81 38.31
CA LYS A 18 16.46 -17.51 38.45
C LYS A 18 15.91 -16.83 37.20
N LEU A 19 16.60 -15.80 36.69
CA LEU A 19 16.16 -15.04 35.53
C LEU A 19 16.06 -15.91 34.27
N THR A 20 16.99 -16.85 34.09
CA THR A 20 17.11 -17.66 32.87
C THR A 20 16.48 -19.05 32.96
N ALA A 21 15.93 -19.45 34.12
CA ALA A 21 15.43 -20.81 34.37
C ALA A 21 14.40 -21.30 33.33
N GLY A 22 13.53 -20.41 32.85
CA GLY A 22 12.50 -20.73 31.86
C GLY A 22 12.95 -20.65 30.39
N GLN A 23 14.19 -20.28 30.11
CA GLN A 23 14.68 -20.04 28.74
C GLN A 23 15.27 -21.31 28.11
N SER A 24 15.02 -21.50 26.81
CA SER A 24 15.63 -22.56 26.01
C SER A 24 17.14 -22.35 25.86
N ASP A 25 17.93 -23.42 25.90
CA ASP A 25 19.39 -23.35 25.78
C ASP A 25 19.88 -22.64 24.50
N ALA A 26 19.14 -22.76 23.39
CA ALA A 26 19.52 -22.17 22.11
C ALA A 26 19.58 -20.63 22.13
N ASN A 27 18.72 -19.99 22.92
CA ASN A 27 18.57 -18.52 22.94
C ASN A 27 18.79 -17.94 24.34
N ARG A 28 19.22 -18.75 25.31
CA ARG A 28 19.34 -18.34 26.71
C ARG A 28 20.32 -17.18 26.83
N LEU A 29 19.93 -16.15 27.58
CA LEU A 29 20.82 -15.05 27.96
C LEU A 29 22.14 -15.62 28.52
N THR A 30 23.26 -15.21 27.93
CA THR A 30 24.57 -15.67 28.39
C THR A 30 24.90 -15.04 29.74
N ARG A 31 25.91 -15.61 30.41
CA ARG A 31 26.29 -15.11 31.72
C ARG A 31 26.93 -13.72 31.62
N GLU A 32 27.69 -13.52 30.57
CA GLU A 32 28.37 -12.27 30.23
C GLU A 32 27.34 -11.17 29.94
N GLU A 33 26.34 -11.44 29.10
CA GLU A 33 25.26 -10.50 28.80
C GLU A 33 24.44 -10.12 30.04
N PHE A 34 24.15 -11.08 30.94
CA PHE A 34 23.49 -10.79 32.21
C PHE A 34 24.33 -9.86 33.10
N GLU A 35 25.64 -10.10 33.17
CA GLU A 35 26.55 -9.29 33.99
C GLU A 35 26.71 -7.87 33.45
N GLU A 36 26.82 -7.70 32.12
CA GLU A 36 26.81 -6.39 31.48
C GLU A 36 25.51 -5.62 31.78
N PHE A 37 24.36 -6.30 31.67
CA PHE A 37 23.09 -5.66 31.96
C PHE A 37 22.97 -5.31 33.45
N HIS A 38 23.41 -6.20 34.34
CA HIS A 38 23.49 -5.92 35.77
C HIS A 38 24.31 -4.65 36.05
N GLN A 39 25.49 -4.52 35.43
CA GLN A 39 26.36 -3.36 35.62
C GLN A 39 25.68 -2.07 35.16
N TRP A 40 24.99 -2.08 34.02
CA TRP A 40 24.23 -0.93 33.54
C TRP A 40 23.06 -0.57 34.48
N VAL A 41 22.36 -1.57 35.02
CA VAL A 41 21.28 -1.34 36.00
C VAL A 41 21.85 -0.77 37.30
N ALA A 42 22.92 -1.35 37.83
CA ALA A 42 23.55 -0.90 39.07
C ALA A 42 24.15 0.49 38.96
N SER A 43 24.71 0.88 37.81
CA SER A 43 25.26 2.23 37.59
C SER A 43 24.18 3.31 37.56
N ASN A 44 22.98 2.98 37.06
CA ASN A 44 21.86 3.91 36.98
C ASN A 44 20.99 3.90 38.25
N LEU A 45 21.12 2.87 39.09
CA LEU A 45 20.48 2.76 40.41
C LEU A 45 21.54 2.66 41.53
N PRO A 46 22.31 3.73 41.81
CA PRO A 46 23.50 3.66 42.68
C PRO A 46 23.20 3.28 44.15
N GLY A 47 21.94 3.22 44.56
CA GLY A 47 21.56 2.71 45.87
C GLY A 47 20.08 2.36 46.00
N GLU A 48 19.72 1.89 47.19
CA GLU A 48 18.36 1.41 47.49
C GLU A 48 17.28 2.49 47.31
N HIS A 49 17.62 3.76 47.51
CA HIS A 49 16.69 4.88 47.26
C HIS A 49 16.29 4.97 45.78
N SER A 50 17.25 5.04 44.86
CA SER A 50 16.98 5.04 43.41
C SER A 50 16.29 3.77 42.95
N ALA A 51 16.66 2.61 43.50
CA ALA A 51 15.98 1.35 43.22
C ALA A 51 14.50 1.40 43.66
N ASN A 52 14.18 2.00 44.82
CA ASN A 52 12.80 2.14 45.27
C ASN A 52 11.99 3.14 44.43
N VAL A 53 12.60 4.23 43.94
CA VAL A 53 11.95 5.12 42.95
C VAL A 53 11.61 4.33 41.68
N MET A 54 12.54 3.51 41.20
CA MET A 54 12.34 2.66 40.03
C MET A 54 11.24 1.61 40.26
N ARG A 55 11.23 0.92 41.41
CA ARG A 55 10.12 0.02 41.79
C ARG A 55 8.79 0.74 41.81
N TYR A 56 8.76 1.98 42.30
CA TYR A 56 7.55 2.79 42.31
C TYR A 56 7.05 3.07 40.89
N ILE A 57 7.93 3.49 39.97
CA ILE A 57 7.60 3.67 38.54
C ILE A 57 7.02 2.38 37.97
N MET A 58 7.71 1.24 38.15
CA MET A 58 7.26 -0.07 37.68
C MET A 58 5.91 -0.51 38.27
N LEU A 59 5.59 -0.11 39.51
CA LEU A 59 4.31 -0.43 40.13
C LEU A 59 3.16 0.43 39.60
N ILE A 60 3.43 1.68 39.22
CA ILE A 60 2.36 2.62 38.87
C ILE A 60 2.12 2.77 37.37
N HIS A 61 3.10 2.49 36.50
CA HIS A 61 3.04 2.86 35.08
C HIS A 61 1.77 2.32 34.40
N ASP A 62 1.39 1.09 34.73
CA ASP A 62 0.22 0.40 34.18
C ASP A 62 -1.10 0.68 34.90
N LEU A 63 -1.13 1.57 35.90
CA LEU A 63 -2.35 1.85 36.68
C LEU A 63 -3.51 2.39 35.84
N GLY A 64 -3.20 3.04 34.71
CA GLY A 64 -4.20 3.51 33.76
C GLY A 64 -5.07 2.40 33.17
N LYS A 65 -4.59 1.14 33.15
CA LYS A 65 -5.37 -0.03 32.71
C LYS A 65 -6.51 -0.39 33.68
N ASN A 66 -6.51 0.17 34.89
CA ASN A 66 -7.60 -0.04 35.83
C ASN A 66 -8.79 0.85 35.47
N GLN A 67 -9.89 0.22 35.01
CA GLN A 67 -11.10 0.93 34.57
C GLN A 67 -11.69 1.89 35.61
N THR A 68 -11.62 1.53 36.90
CA THR A 68 -12.14 2.40 37.99
C THR A 68 -11.29 3.66 38.11
N LEU A 69 -9.96 3.54 37.99
CA LEU A 69 -9.05 4.68 37.99
C LEU A 69 -9.24 5.53 36.73
N ALA A 70 -9.30 4.91 35.55
CA ALA A 70 -9.52 5.59 34.28
C ALA A 70 -10.82 6.42 34.29
N SER A 71 -11.93 5.82 34.74
CA SER A 71 -13.22 6.51 34.87
C SER A 71 -13.16 7.66 35.86
N ALA A 72 -12.45 7.50 36.98
CA ALA A 72 -12.31 8.54 37.99
C ALA A 72 -11.44 9.73 37.54
N VAL A 73 -10.56 9.54 36.57
CA VAL A 73 -9.64 10.57 36.05
C VAL A 73 -10.17 11.24 34.78
N MET A 74 -10.72 10.45 33.85
CA MET A 74 -11.16 10.89 32.53
C MET A 74 -12.68 11.14 32.44
N GLY A 75 -13.46 10.59 33.37
CA GLY A 75 -14.92 10.52 33.29
C GLY A 75 -15.41 9.20 32.69
N GLU A 76 -16.61 8.74 33.10
CA GLU A 76 -17.16 7.45 32.67
C GLU A 76 -17.28 7.31 31.15
N ASP A 77 -17.66 8.37 30.44
CA ASP A 77 -17.87 8.35 28.99
C ASP A 77 -16.57 8.26 28.16
N ALA A 78 -15.41 8.56 28.76
CA ALA A 78 -14.12 8.59 28.08
C ALA A 78 -13.17 7.47 28.51
N ALA A 79 -13.52 6.68 29.52
CA ALA A 79 -12.63 5.70 30.13
C ALA A 79 -12.27 4.52 29.21
N ASP A 80 -13.20 4.13 28.32
CA ASP A 80 -13.01 2.98 27.42
C ASP A 80 -12.20 3.30 26.17
N SER A 81 -11.94 4.58 25.87
CA SER A 81 -11.36 5.03 24.61
C SER A 81 -10.06 5.82 24.75
N VAL A 82 -9.54 5.97 25.96
CA VAL A 82 -8.34 6.77 26.25
C VAL A 82 -7.14 5.85 26.43
N ASP A 83 -5.98 6.28 25.93
CA ASP A 83 -4.71 5.63 26.21
C ASP A 83 -4.43 5.60 27.72
N HIS A 84 -4.24 4.40 28.26
CA HIS A 84 -3.92 4.18 29.67
C HIS A 84 -2.74 5.02 30.20
N ASP A 85 -1.73 5.29 29.37
CA ASP A 85 -0.61 6.14 29.79
C ASP A 85 -1.09 7.59 30.00
N GLU A 86 -2.01 8.09 29.18
CA GLU A 86 -2.58 9.43 29.32
C GLU A 86 -3.40 9.56 30.61
N VAL A 87 -4.10 8.50 31.02
CA VAL A 87 -4.79 8.47 32.32
C VAL A 87 -3.79 8.76 33.46
N LEU A 88 -2.63 8.10 33.45
CA LEU A 88 -1.63 8.28 34.48
C LEU A 88 -0.96 9.66 34.38
N ARG A 89 -0.56 10.11 33.18
CA ARG A 89 -0.01 11.46 32.96
C ARG A 89 -0.93 12.52 33.52
N ARG A 90 -2.24 12.42 33.23
CA ARG A 90 -3.25 13.35 33.74
C ARG A 90 -3.36 13.32 35.26
N LEU A 91 -3.40 12.14 35.87
CA LEU A 91 -3.43 11.99 37.33
C LEU A 91 -2.21 12.65 38.02
N LEU A 92 -1.05 12.62 37.36
CA LEU A 92 0.19 13.19 37.88
C LEU A 92 0.33 14.71 37.70
N ARG A 93 -0.56 15.35 36.93
CA ARG A 93 -0.55 16.82 36.75
C ARG A 93 -0.85 17.57 38.04
N SER A 94 -0.39 18.82 38.12
CA SER A 94 -0.56 19.68 39.30
C SER A 94 -2.03 20.00 39.60
N ASP A 95 -2.85 20.18 38.56
CA ASP A 95 -4.29 20.43 38.65
C ASP A 95 -5.12 19.23 39.16
N TYR A 96 -4.54 18.03 39.19
CA TYR A 96 -5.16 16.80 39.72
C TYR A 96 -4.78 16.48 41.17
N ALA A 97 -4.17 17.40 41.92
CA ALA A 97 -3.60 17.12 43.24
C ALA A 97 -4.56 16.48 44.26
N ALA A 98 -5.82 16.95 44.33
CA ALA A 98 -6.82 16.37 45.23
C ALA A 98 -7.16 14.92 44.84
N LYS A 99 -7.39 14.68 43.55
CA LYS A 99 -7.75 13.35 43.03
C LYS A 99 -6.58 12.38 43.10
N ARG A 100 -5.36 12.85 42.88
CA ARG A 100 -4.13 12.07 43.08
C ARG A 100 -3.94 11.66 44.54
N THR A 101 -4.24 12.54 45.49
CA THR A 101 -4.14 12.19 46.92
C THR A 101 -5.16 11.12 47.31
N GLU A 102 -6.33 11.11 46.67
CA GLU A 102 -7.37 10.08 46.86
C GLU A 102 -6.97 8.74 46.21
N LEU A 103 -6.56 8.76 44.95
CA LEU A 103 -6.35 7.55 44.13
C LEU A 103 -4.94 6.97 44.19
N LEU A 104 -3.93 7.80 44.47
CA LEU A 104 -2.52 7.41 44.55
C LEU A 104 -1.84 8.10 45.75
N PRO A 105 -2.33 7.85 47.00
CA PRO A 105 -1.86 8.53 48.21
C PRO A 105 -0.37 8.32 48.49
N THR A 106 0.21 7.23 48.01
CA THR A 106 1.64 6.90 48.15
C THR A 106 2.53 7.87 47.38
N PHE A 107 2.05 8.48 46.30
CA PHE A 107 2.83 9.45 45.52
C PHE A 107 3.10 10.71 46.36
N SER A 108 2.11 11.16 47.13
CA SER A 108 2.23 12.33 48.01
C SER A 108 3.18 12.10 49.20
N GLN A 109 3.60 10.85 49.46
CA GLN A 109 4.56 10.52 50.51
C GLN A 109 6.02 10.59 50.03
N LEU A 110 6.25 10.64 48.71
CA LEU A 110 7.57 10.76 48.11
C LEU A 110 8.11 12.19 48.24
N SER A 111 9.43 12.33 48.20
CA SER A 111 10.06 13.66 48.17
C SER A 111 9.65 14.43 46.91
N GLU A 112 9.67 15.77 46.95
CA GLU A 112 9.35 16.58 45.77
C GLU A 112 10.26 16.26 44.57
N ALA A 113 11.53 15.93 44.85
CA ALA A 113 12.50 15.53 43.84
C ALA A 113 12.11 14.19 43.19
N ASP A 114 11.76 13.16 43.97
CA ASP A 114 11.33 11.87 43.43
C ASP A 114 10.01 11.99 42.67
N GLN A 115 9.07 12.79 43.18
CA GLN A 115 7.81 13.08 42.48
C GLN A 115 8.07 13.75 41.12
N ALA A 116 9.06 14.65 41.03
CA ALA A 116 9.44 15.28 39.76
C ALA A 116 10.02 14.24 38.79
N ILE A 117 10.99 13.44 39.24
CA ILE A 117 11.58 12.38 38.40
C ILE A 117 10.51 11.42 37.88
N ILE A 118 9.60 10.95 38.73
CA ILE A 118 8.52 10.04 38.32
C ILE A 118 7.60 10.69 37.30
N ARG A 119 7.21 11.97 37.51
CA ARG A 119 6.41 12.71 36.53
C ARG A 119 7.11 12.79 35.18
N ASP A 120 8.38 13.14 35.19
CA ASP A 120 9.16 13.34 33.97
C ASP A 120 9.38 12.02 33.23
N VAL A 121 9.58 10.91 33.95
CA VAL A 121 9.67 9.56 33.36
C VAL A 121 8.34 9.16 32.71
N ILE A 122 7.21 9.31 33.40
CA ILE A 122 5.89 8.94 32.87
C ILE A 122 5.44 9.85 31.71
N ASN A 123 5.90 11.11 31.69
CA ASN A 123 5.64 12.04 30.59
C ASN A 123 6.61 11.89 29.41
N THR A 124 7.64 11.02 29.51
CA THR A 124 8.54 10.76 28.38
C THR A 124 7.80 9.91 27.34
N GLU A 125 7.76 10.38 26.10
CA GLU A 125 7.05 9.73 25.00
C GLU A 125 8.04 9.06 24.04
N LEU A 126 8.10 7.73 24.06
CA LEU A 126 8.78 6.92 23.04
C LEU A 126 8.34 5.46 23.18
N ASN A 127 7.64 4.90 22.20
CA ASN A 127 7.40 3.46 22.22
C ASN A 127 8.71 2.69 21.92
N LEU A 128 9.45 2.35 22.97
CA LEU A 128 10.77 1.71 22.84
C LEU A 128 10.66 0.32 22.19
N GLY A 129 9.56 -0.39 22.38
CA GLY A 129 9.31 -1.67 21.71
C GLY A 129 9.26 -1.51 20.18
N GLN A 130 8.51 -0.50 19.71
CA GLN A 130 8.44 -0.17 18.28
C GLN A 130 9.78 0.35 17.74
N PHE A 131 10.54 1.11 18.53
CA PHE A 131 11.89 1.54 18.15
C PHE A 131 12.86 0.36 18.02
N ILE A 132 12.88 -0.53 19.01
CA ILE A 132 13.73 -1.73 19.00
C ILE A 132 13.41 -2.62 17.80
N GLN A 133 12.13 -2.80 17.48
CA GLN A 133 11.71 -3.59 16.30
C GLN A 133 11.86 -2.82 14.98
N ALA A 134 12.37 -1.58 15.03
CA ALA A 134 12.48 -0.67 13.90
C ALA A 134 11.16 -0.47 13.13
N GLU A 135 10.05 -0.67 13.82
CA GLU A 135 8.68 -0.46 13.35
C GLU A 135 8.39 1.02 13.21
N ALA A 136 8.76 1.81 14.23
CA ALA A 136 8.62 3.25 14.21
C ALA A 136 9.69 3.93 13.36
N PRO A 137 9.36 5.00 12.61
CA PRO A 137 10.32 5.80 11.87
C PRO A 137 11.11 6.74 12.80
N ALA A 138 12.16 7.40 12.29
CA ALA A 138 13.06 8.23 13.09
C ALA A 138 12.35 9.36 13.86
N ALA A 139 11.30 9.96 13.29
CA ALA A 139 10.50 11.00 13.93
C ALA A 139 9.83 10.56 15.22
N ALA A 140 9.70 9.25 15.50
CA ALA A 140 9.18 8.77 16.78
C ALA A 140 10.12 9.05 17.96
N LEU A 141 11.38 9.42 17.68
CA LEU A 141 12.32 9.91 18.69
C LEU A 141 12.15 11.40 19.01
N ALA A 142 11.25 12.11 18.32
CA ALA A 142 11.03 13.53 18.55
C ALA A 142 10.73 13.80 20.02
N GLY A 143 11.45 14.76 20.62
CA GLY A 143 11.30 15.12 22.03
C GLY A 143 12.03 14.18 23.01
N PHE A 144 12.38 12.95 22.63
CA PHE A 144 13.16 12.06 23.50
C PHE A 144 14.56 12.61 23.81
N ALA A 145 15.18 13.29 22.84
CA ALA A 145 16.48 13.94 23.02
C ALA A 145 16.46 15.04 24.11
N GLU A 146 15.30 15.61 24.43
CA GLU A 146 15.15 16.65 25.45
C GLU A 146 15.14 16.08 26.88
N SER A 147 14.86 14.78 27.03
CA SER A 147 14.90 14.09 28.33
C SER A 147 16.33 14.07 28.87
N THR A 148 16.54 14.43 30.14
CA THR A 148 17.88 14.51 30.77
C THR A 148 18.11 13.34 31.74
N GLU A 149 19.36 13.10 32.13
CA GLU A 149 19.63 12.13 33.20
C GLU A 149 19.14 12.66 34.56
N PRO A 150 18.56 11.82 35.44
CA PRO A 150 18.41 10.36 35.32
C PRO A 150 17.12 9.90 34.62
N VAL A 151 16.23 10.84 34.23
CA VAL A 151 14.90 10.54 33.66
C VAL A 151 15.01 9.65 32.42
N ARG A 152 15.95 9.96 31.52
CA ARG A 152 16.19 9.19 30.30
C ARG A 152 16.53 7.73 30.59
N SER A 153 17.53 7.49 31.44
CA SER A 153 17.94 6.12 31.79
C SER A 153 16.85 5.36 32.55
N LEU A 154 16.12 6.02 33.44
CA LEU A 154 15.00 5.42 34.16
C LEU A 154 13.85 5.04 33.23
N TYR A 155 13.54 5.88 32.23
CA TYR A 155 12.54 5.58 31.22
C TYR A 155 12.91 4.37 30.36
N ILE A 156 14.14 4.36 29.83
CA ILE A 156 14.64 3.22 29.05
C ILE A 156 14.56 1.95 29.91
N MET A 157 15.11 1.99 31.12
CA MET A 157 15.14 0.87 32.05
C MET A 157 13.74 0.34 32.37
N HIS A 158 12.78 1.24 32.63
CA HIS A 158 11.37 0.91 32.85
C HIS A 158 10.81 0.07 31.70
N THR A 159 10.96 0.57 30.48
CA THR A 159 10.38 -0.07 29.30
C THR A 159 11.07 -1.38 28.98
N LEU A 160 12.39 -1.50 29.22
CA LEU A 160 13.11 -2.76 29.07
C LEU A 160 12.62 -3.82 30.05
N PHE A 161 12.41 -3.47 31.31
CA PHE A 161 11.90 -4.40 32.31
C PHE A 161 10.46 -4.81 32.06
N ASP A 162 9.65 -3.92 31.49
CA ASP A 162 8.30 -4.24 31.09
C ASP A 162 8.27 -5.26 29.95
N ILE A 163 9.03 -5.01 28.87
CA ILE A 163 9.18 -5.95 27.75
C ILE A 163 9.72 -7.30 28.24
N ALA A 164 10.78 -7.30 29.05
CA ALA A 164 11.37 -8.52 29.62
C ALA A 164 10.40 -9.27 30.55
N GLY A 165 9.45 -8.54 31.16
CA GLY A 165 8.46 -9.05 32.10
C GLY A 165 7.12 -9.45 31.49
N ALA A 166 6.85 -9.16 30.21
CA ALA A 166 5.51 -9.27 29.62
C ALA A 166 4.92 -10.71 29.67
N ALA A 167 5.76 -11.73 29.66
CA ALA A 167 5.35 -13.14 29.81
C ALA A 167 5.16 -13.59 31.28
N GLY A 168 5.11 -12.66 32.24
CA GLY A 168 5.01 -12.95 33.68
C GLY A 168 3.74 -13.71 34.07
N HIS A 169 2.65 -13.56 33.30
CA HIS A 169 1.41 -14.32 33.51
C HIS A 169 1.55 -15.82 33.17
N VAL A 170 2.55 -16.18 32.36
CA VAL A 170 2.92 -17.57 32.05
C VAL A 170 3.96 -18.09 33.04
N ASN A 171 4.97 -17.28 33.34
CA ASN A 171 6.02 -17.61 34.30
C ASN A 171 6.45 -16.37 35.08
N ALA A 172 6.07 -16.31 36.35
CA ALA A 172 6.38 -15.18 37.22
C ALA A 172 7.79 -15.24 37.84
N GLU A 173 8.44 -16.41 37.83
CA GLU A 173 9.71 -16.65 38.54
C GLU A 173 10.94 -16.37 37.67
N SER A 174 10.82 -16.42 36.35
CA SER A 174 11.90 -16.20 35.38
C SER A 174 11.43 -15.37 34.18
N SER A 175 12.34 -14.80 33.39
CA SER A 175 11.98 -14.12 32.14
C SER A 175 12.03 -15.09 30.96
N LEU A 176 10.90 -15.26 30.28
CA LEU A 176 10.84 -16.02 29.02
C LEU A 176 11.30 -15.19 27.81
N LEU A 177 11.33 -13.86 27.94
CA LEU A 177 11.55 -12.95 26.82
C LEU A 177 12.96 -12.37 26.77
N LEU A 178 13.59 -12.09 27.92
CA LEU A 178 14.96 -11.54 28.01
C LEU A 178 16.01 -12.61 27.69
N THR A 179 16.01 -13.02 26.43
CA THR A 179 16.93 -13.94 25.78
C THR A 179 18.12 -13.17 25.18
N SER A 180 19.19 -13.85 24.79
CA SER A 180 20.34 -13.19 24.14
C SER A 180 19.93 -12.33 22.93
N PRO A 181 19.09 -12.79 21.98
CA PRO A 181 18.68 -11.96 20.85
C PRO A 181 17.99 -10.66 21.28
N LEU A 182 17.07 -10.73 22.26
CA LEU A 182 16.37 -9.54 22.75
C LEU A 182 17.31 -8.62 23.53
N TYR A 183 18.17 -9.16 24.41
CA TYR A 183 19.16 -8.35 25.12
C TYR A 183 20.04 -7.56 24.16
N ASN A 184 20.56 -8.19 23.12
CA ASN A 184 21.43 -7.51 22.15
C ASN A 184 20.72 -6.38 21.40
N GLN A 185 19.42 -6.55 21.11
CA GLN A 185 18.58 -5.49 20.56
C GLN A 185 18.41 -4.33 21.54
N MET A 186 18.11 -4.65 22.80
CA MET A 186 17.95 -3.67 23.89
C MET A 186 19.25 -2.91 24.16
N ALA A 187 20.39 -3.60 24.23
CA ALA A 187 21.71 -3.00 24.43
C ALA A 187 22.07 -2.03 23.28
N ALA A 188 21.84 -2.44 22.02
CA ALA A 188 22.05 -1.57 20.88
C ALA A 188 21.18 -0.30 20.94
N ALA A 189 19.93 -0.42 21.39
CA ALA A 189 19.03 0.72 21.59
C ALA A 189 19.49 1.62 22.75
N CYS A 190 19.85 1.04 23.90
CA CYS A 190 20.38 1.79 25.06
C CYS A 190 21.58 2.65 24.66
N ASP A 191 22.56 2.04 23.99
CA ASP A 191 23.80 2.72 23.67
C ASP A 191 23.57 3.95 22.78
N VAL A 192 22.75 3.84 21.72
CA VAL A 192 22.48 4.98 20.82
C VAL A 192 21.55 6.02 21.42
N LEU A 193 20.64 5.63 22.31
CA LEU A 193 19.73 6.56 22.99
C LEU A 193 20.44 7.34 24.11
N THR A 194 21.48 6.77 24.71
CA THR A 194 22.27 7.42 25.77
C THR A 194 23.54 8.10 25.26
N ASP A 195 23.96 7.86 24.00
CA ASP A 195 25.14 8.50 23.42
C ASP A 195 24.96 10.03 23.29
N SER A 196 25.74 10.79 24.05
CA SER A 196 25.69 12.27 24.03
C SER A 196 26.34 12.89 22.79
N THR A 197 27.10 12.12 22.00
CA THR A 197 27.76 12.59 20.77
C THR A 197 26.80 12.65 19.57
N LEU A 198 25.68 11.92 19.63
CA LEU A 198 24.64 11.92 18.61
C LEU A 198 23.65 13.06 18.87
N SER A 199 23.72 14.12 18.07
CA SER A 199 22.99 15.38 18.32
C SER A 199 21.58 15.44 17.74
N THR A 200 21.19 14.50 16.86
CA THR A 200 19.87 14.51 16.20
C THR A 200 19.17 13.15 16.29
N ASP A 201 17.85 13.18 16.28
CA ASP A 201 17.00 11.98 16.27
C ASP A 201 17.29 11.09 15.07
N ASN A 202 17.46 11.68 13.89
CA ASN A 202 17.86 10.94 12.70
C ASN A 202 19.23 10.25 12.86
N ALA A 203 20.20 10.93 13.48
CA ALA A 203 21.51 10.33 13.74
C ALA A 203 21.40 9.14 14.71
N ARG A 204 20.64 9.29 15.80
CA ARG A 204 20.39 8.19 16.75
C ARG A 204 19.72 7.00 16.09
N TYR A 205 18.66 7.24 15.32
CA TYR A 205 17.93 6.19 14.61
C TYR A 205 18.83 5.48 13.58
N THR A 206 19.58 6.23 12.79
CA THR A 206 20.44 5.64 11.76
C THR A 206 21.61 4.86 12.37
N HIS A 207 22.19 5.33 13.49
CA HIS A 207 23.20 4.56 14.23
C HIS A 207 22.63 3.31 14.89
N TYR A 208 21.35 3.33 15.32
CA TYR A 208 20.66 2.13 15.79
C TYR A 208 20.61 1.09 14.67
N LEU A 209 20.12 1.48 13.49
CA LEU A 209 20.06 0.59 12.33
C LEU A 209 21.44 0.11 11.89
N ALA A 210 22.47 0.95 11.96
CA ALA A 210 23.86 0.55 11.69
C ALA A 210 24.35 -0.57 12.61
N ARG A 211 24.06 -0.49 13.92
CA ARG A 211 24.40 -1.57 14.88
C ARG A 211 23.64 -2.86 14.59
N ARG A 212 22.37 -2.76 14.19
CA ARG A 212 21.59 -3.92 13.75
C ARG A 212 22.18 -4.53 12.48
N ALA A 213 22.52 -3.71 11.49
CA ALA A 213 23.16 -4.13 10.25
C ALA A 213 24.52 -4.82 10.47
N GLN A 214 25.35 -4.35 11.40
CA GLN A 214 26.60 -5.02 11.78
C GLN A 214 26.34 -6.44 12.29
N ARG A 215 25.30 -6.61 13.11
CA ARG A 215 24.90 -7.93 13.62
C ARG A 215 24.36 -8.84 12.51
N PHE A 216 23.72 -8.26 11.50
CA PHE A 216 23.33 -8.96 10.28
C PHE A 216 24.51 -9.27 9.33
N GLY A 217 25.74 -8.92 9.70
CA GLY A 217 26.94 -9.24 8.94
C GLY A 217 27.26 -8.28 7.80
N LEU A 218 26.65 -7.09 7.75
CA LEU A 218 27.01 -6.06 6.78
C LEU A 218 28.42 -5.53 7.06
N ASP A 219 29.20 -5.32 6.00
CA ASP A 219 30.54 -4.75 6.09
C ASP A 219 30.54 -3.24 6.37
N ASN A 220 31.70 -2.68 6.70
CA ASN A 220 31.82 -1.27 7.06
C ASN A 220 31.39 -0.32 5.93
N ASP A 221 31.60 -0.69 4.66
CA ASP A 221 31.22 0.12 3.51
C ASP A 221 29.68 0.20 3.42
N ALA A 222 28.97 -0.92 3.60
CA ALA A 222 27.52 -0.96 3.62
C ALA A 222 26.95 -0.18 4.83
N ILE A 223 27.61 -0.25 5.99
CA ILE A 223 27.26 0.56 7.17
C ILE A 223 27.41 2.05 6.89
N GLU A 224 28.52 2.48 6.29
CA GLU A 224 28.73 3.88 5.91
C GLU A 224 27.68 4.35 4.89
N GLN A 225 27.31 3.51 3.92
CA GLN A 225 26.24 3.82 2.97
C GLN A 225 24.88 3.94 3.65
N LEU A 226 24.56 3.08 4.61
CA LEU A 226 23.34 3.18 5.41
C LEU A 226 23.28 4.51 6.15
N ILE A 227 24.38 4.91 6.77
CA ILE A 227 24.46 6.17 7.53
C ILE A 227 24.34 7.40 6.64
N ASN A 228 25.05 7.41 5.51
CA ASN A 228 25.20 8.62 4.69
C ASN A 228 24.16 8.76 3.57
N SER A 229 23.52 7.66 3.15
CA SER A 229 22.65 7.64 1.97
C SER A 229 21.35 6.86 2.13
N GLN A 230 21.04 6.42 3.35
CA GLN A 230 19.86 5.60 3.67
C GLN A 230 19.80 4.25 2.93
N ALA A 231 20.92 3.81 2.34
CA ALA A 231 21.02 2.48 1.75
C ALA A 231 20.69 1.41 2.80
N TYR A 232 20.04 0.32 2.37
CA TYR A 232 19.68 -0.82 3.24
C TYR A 232 18.70 -0.52 4.39
N ILE A 233 18.27 0.74 4.64
CA ILE A 233 17.36 1.07 5.76
C ILE A 233 16.12 0.18 5.76
N HIS A 234 15.42 0.09 4.63
CA HIS A 234 14.22 -0.73 4.51
C HIS A 234 14.47 -2.21 4.80
N THR A 235 15.57 -2.80 4.29
CA THR A 235 15.93 -4.21 4.54
C THR A 235 16.26 -4.45 6.00
N VAL A 236 17.03 -3.56 6.63
CA VAL A 236 17.37 -3.65 8.06
C VAL A 236 16.12 -3.50 8.92
N ARG A 237 15.22 -2.57 8.60
CA ARG A 237 13.94 -2.43 9.28
C ARG A 237 13.07 -3.68 9.14
N LEU A 238 12.96 -4.24 7.93
CA LEU A 238 12.24 -5.50 7.70
C LEU A 238 12.82 -6.65 8.52
N ALA A 239 14.15 -6.80 8.57
CA ALA A 239 14.81 -7.82 9.37
C ALA A 239 14.48 -7.67 10.86
N CYS A 240 14.51 -6.44 11.38
CA CYS A 240 14.11 -6.15 12.76
C CYS A 240 12.63 -6.49 13.03
N MET A 241 11.72 -6.11 12.13
CA MET A 241 10.29 -6.43 12.28
C MET A 241 10.00 -7.94 12.15
N LEU A 242 10.77 -8.67 11.33
CA LEU A 242 10.75 -10.13 11.21
C LEU A 242 11.47 -10.83 12.39
N ARG A 243 12.00 -10.06 13.33
CA ARG A 243 12.72 -10.54 14.53
C ARG A 243 13.93 -11.41 14.18
N TYR A 244 14.54 -11.15 13.02
CA TYR A 244 15.77 -11.80 12.62
C TYR A 244 16.94 -11.23 13.43
N ASP A 245 17.95 -12.06 13.67
CA ASP A 245 19.10 -11.71 14.50
C ASP A 245 20.43 -12.28 13.98
N THR A 246 20.40 -13.00 12.86
CA THR A 246 21.58 -13.65 12.26
C THR A 246 21.87 -13.17 10.83
N PRO A 247 23.13 -13.26 10.36
CA PRO A 247 23.48 -12.98 8.96
C PRO A 247 22.74 -13.86 7.95
N GLU A 248 22.51 -15.13 8.28
CA GLU A 248 21.82 -16.08 7.39
C GLU A 248 20.36 -15.69 7.17
N GLU A 249 19.65 -15.31 8.23
CA GLU A 249 18.27 -14.81 8.13
C GLU A 249 18.19 -13.50 7.35
N TYR A 250 19.17 -12.60 7.53
CA TYR A 250 19.24 -11.37 6.76
C TYR A 250 19.48 -11.63 5.27
N GLN A 251 20.38 -12.56 4.92
CA GLN A 251 20.61 -12.94 3.53
C GLN A 251 19.35 -13.56 2.91
N GLN A 252 18.64 -14.41 3.64
CA GLN A 252 17.36 -14.97 3.19
C GLN A 252 16.33 -13.86 2.89
N LEU A 253 16.27 -12.81 3.71
CA LEU A 253 15.43 -11.65 3.45
C LEU A 253 15.86 -10.87 2.20
N ALA A 254 17.16 -10.60 2.05
CA ALA A 254 17.71 -9.89 0.90
C ALA A 254 17.39 -10.65 -0.41
N ASP A 255 17.66 -11.95 -0.44
CA ASP A 255 17.34 -12.81 -1.58
C ASP A 255 15.84 -12.80 -1.90
N ALA A 256 14.98 -12.85 -0.87
CA ALA A 256 13.53 -12.79 -1.06
C ALA A 256 13.09 -11.45 -1.66
N LEU A 257 13.62 -10.32 -1.17
CA LEU A 257 13.33 -8.98 -1.69
C LEU A 257 13.73 -8.84 -3.17
N ASP A 258 14.89 -9.36 -3.56
CA ASP A 258 15.39 -9.29 -4.94
C ASP A 258 14.48 -10.03 -5.95
N THR A 259 13.74 -11.03 -5.48
CA THR A 259 12.77 -11.77 -6.32
C THR A 259 11.41 -11.10 -6.47
N LEU A 260 11.11 -10.09 -5.65
CA LEU A 260 9.80 -9.41 -5.70
C LEU A 260 9.67 -8.56 -6.98
N PRO A 261 8.45 -8.30 -7.47
CA PRO A 261 8.25 -7.35 -8.57
C PRO A 261 8.79 -5.96 -8.23
N GLY A 262 9.38 -5.27 -9.21
CA GLY A 262 10.00 -3.95 -9.02
C GLY A 262 9.15 -2.93 -8.25
N PRO A 263 7.84 -2.79 -8.54
CA PRO A 263 6.93 -1.92 -7.79
C PRO A 263 6.77 -2.29 -6.31
N VAL A 264 6.73 -3.59 -6.00
CA VAL A 264 6.63 -4.09 -4.63
C VAL A 264 7.90 -3.73 -3.86
N GLN A 265 9.07 -3.94 -4.47
CA GLN A 265 10.36 -3.51 -3.91
C GLN A 265 10.38 -2.00 -3.65
N ALA A 266 9.91 -1.19 -4.60
CA ALA A 266 9.89 0.27 -4.47
C ALA A 266 8.98 0.75 -3.34
N ILE A 267 7.80 0.14 -3.15
CA ILE A 267 6.91 0.47 -2.04
C ILE A 267 7.59 0.18 -0.70
N LEU A 268 8.15 -1.03 -0.53
CA LEU A 268 8.86 -1.39 0.70
C LEU A 268 10.05 -0.48 0.95
N ALA A 269 10.85 -0.20 -0.09
CA ALA A 269 12.01 0.66 0.00
C ALA A 269 11.64 2.08 0.40
N GLN A 270 10.64 2.69 -0.25
CA GLN A 270 10.25 4.07 0.02
C GLN A 270 9.54 4.20 1.37
N GLU A 271 8.47 3.43 1.61
CA GLU A 271 7.66 3.61 2.83
C GLU A 271 8.44 3.29 4.11
N LEU A 272 9.39 2.34 4.06
CA LEU A 272 10.27 2.04 5.19
C LEU A 272 11.53 2.92 5.25
N SER A 273 11.82 3.75 4.25
CA SER A 273 12.88 4.76 4.36
C SER A 273 12.33 6.14 4.73
N ASN A 274 11.02 6.35 4.64
CA ASN A 274 10.38 7.56 5.13
C ASN A 274 10.63 7.74 6.64
N ASP A 275 11.24 8.86 7.02
CA ASP A 275 11.73 9.09 8.38
C ASP A 275 10.77 9.89 9.26
N GLY A 276 9.77 10.55 8.67
CA GLY A 276 8.81 11.41 9.37
C GLY A 276 9.37 12.80 9.70
N ILE A 277 10.67 13.03 9.49
CA ILE A 277 11.35 14.30 9.78
C ILE A 277 11.37 15.15 8.52
N HIS A 278 11.83 14.59 7.41
CA HIS A 278 11.96 15.28 6.12
C HIS A 278 10.81 14.95 5.15
N GLN A 279 10.20 13.78 5.32
CA GLN A 279 9.05 13.32 4.54
C GLN A 279 8.01 12.65 5.44
N ARG A 280 6.74 12.67 5.02
CA ARG A 280 5.66 11.94 5.68
C ARG A 280 6.00 10.44 5.80
N ALA A 281 5.90 9.87 6.99
CA ALA A 281 6.15 8.45 7.24
C ALA A 281 4.91 7.73 7.74
N THR A 282 4.76 6.47 7.32
CA THR A 282 3.76 5.55 7.88
C THR A 282 4.37 4.79 9.04
N LEU A 283 3.74 4.81 10.22
CA LEU A 283 3.97 3.85 11.31
C LEU A 283 3.00 2.68 11.12
N PRO A 284 3.46 1.50 10.64
CA PRO A 284 2.62 0.32 10.52
C PRO A 284 2.45 -0.33 11.90
N CYS A 285 1.59 0.22 12.76
CA CYS A 285 1.38 -0.23 14.12
C CYS A 285 0.94 -1.70 14.14
N TYR A 286 1.65 -2.58 14.85
CA TYR A 286 1.57 -4.05 14.80
C TYR A 286 2.18 -4.71 13.54
N GLY A 287 3.00 -3.98 12.78
CA GLY A 287 3.73 -4.48 11.60
C GLY A 287 4.56 -5.74 11.87
N PRO A 288 5.38 -5.80 12.95
CA PRO A 288 6.11 -7.00 13.32
C PRO A 288 5.20 -8.22 13.56
N ALA A 289 4.06 -8.02 14.22
CA ALA A 289 3.10 -9.09 14.48
C ALA A 289 2.43 -9.60 13.20
N LEU A 290 2.12 -8.70 12.27
CA LEU A 290 1.59 -9.06 10.94
C LEU A 290 2.61 -9.86 10.13
N LEU A 291 3.84 -9.35 10.01
CA LEU A 291 4.92 -10.00 9.23
C LEU A 291 5.25 -11.39 9.75
N LYS A 292 5.45 -11.56 11.08
CA LYS A 292 5.67 -12.89 11.68
C LYS A 292 4.48 -13.82 11.50
N GLY A 293 3.26 -13.29 11.62
CA GLY A 293 2.04 -14.07 11.42
C GLY A 293 1.97 -14.62 9.99
N LEU A 294 2.22 -13.75 9.00
CA LEU A 294 2.23 -14.14 7.58
C LEU A 294 3.36 -15.12 7.27
N GLU A 295 4.59 -14.84 7.69
CA GLU A 295 5.74 -15.73 7.46
C GLU A 295 5.54 -17.12 8.08
N LYS A 296 4.86 -17.20 9.23
CA LYS A 296 4.59 -18.48 9.90
C LYS A 296 3.66 -19.39 9.09
N HIS A 297 2.70 -18.81 8.37
CA HIS A 297 1.65 -19.57 7.67
C HIS A 297 1.78 -19.53 6.14
N HIS A 298 2.66 -18.68 5.59
CA HIS A 298 2.89 -18.45 4.17
C HIS A 298 4.39 -18.29 3.87
N SER A 299 4.76 -18.10 2.60
CA SER A 299 6.16 -17.84 2.25
C SER A 299 6.62 -16.43 2.65
N LEU A 300 7.92 -16.23 2.86
CA LEU A 300 8.49 -14.90 3.11
C LEU A 300 8.17 -13.91 1.96
N GLY A 301 8.26 -14.36 0.71
CA GLY A 301 7.89 -13.54 -0.45
C GLY A 301 6.41 -13.11 -0.42
N THR A 302 5.51 -14.00 -0.02
CA THR A 302 4.08 -13.70 0.18
C THR A 302 3.89 -12.68 1.31
N ALA A 303 4.58 -12.86 2.44
CA ALA A 303 4.50 -11.95 3.58
C ALA A 303 4.96 -10.52 3.20
N LEU A 304 6.10 -10.41 2.51
CA LEU A 304 6.64 -9.12 2.04
C LEU A 304 5.72 -8.46 1.01
N THR A 305 5.19 -9.23 0.06
CA THR A 305 4.26 -8.74 -0.96
C THR A 305 2.97 -8.20 -0.33
N TYR A 306 2.40 -8.91 0.65
CA TYR A 306 1.20 -8.46 1.34
C TYR A 306 1.47 -7.26 2.25
N PHE A 307 2.64 -7.21 2.90
CA PHE A 307 3.03 -6.05 3.69
C PHE A 307 3.21 -4.80 2.81
N ALA A 308 3.76 -4.94 1.61
CA ALA A 308 3.81 -3.86 0.63
C ALA A 308 2.42 -3.38 0.21
N HIS A 309 1.45 -4.29 0.05
CA HIS A 309 0.04 -3.92 -0.17
C HIS A 309 -0.49 -3.06 0.98
N VAL A 310 -0.29 -3.49 2.24
CA VAL A 310 -0.70 -2.71 3.43
C VAL A 310 -0.09 -1.30 3.42
N LEU A 311 1.22 -1.19 3.17
CA LEU A 311 1.91 0.11 3.11
C LEU A 311 1.42 0.99 1.95
N GLN A 312 1.17 0.40 0.78
CA GLN A 312 0.62 1.15 -0.36
C GLN A 312 -0.77 1.70 -0.05
N GLU A 313 -1.64 0.89 0.56
CA GLU A 313 -2.99 1.32 0.90
C GLU A 313 -2.98 2.44 1.94
N ALA A 314 -2.09 2.38 2.93
CA ALA A 314 -1.88 3.48 3.87
C ALA A 314 -1.35 4.75 3.19
N HIS A 315 -0.39 4.62 2.27
CA HIS A 315 0.11 5.74 1.46
C HIS A 315 -0.99 6.40 0.62
N ILE A 316 -1.85 5.60 -0.03
CA ILE A 316 -2.97 6.10 -0.83
C ILE A 316 -3.99 6.83 0.05
N ALA A 317 -4.30 6.31 1.25
CA ALA A 317 -5.22 6.95 2.18
C ALA A 317 -4.71 8.31 2.67
N ASP A 318 -3.39 8.44 2.91
CA ASP A 318 -2.73 9.68 3.36
C ASP A 318 -2.23 10.57 2.20
N LYS A 319 -2.67 10.32 0.95
CA LYS A 319 -2.16 11.03 -0.24
C LYS A 319 -2.33 12.54 -0.18
N ALA A 320 -3.36 13.04 0.49
CA ALA A 320 -3.65 14.48 0.55
C ALA A 320 -2.55 15.23 1.32
N ALA A 321 -2.16 14.72 2.50
CA ALA A 321 -1.08 15.26 3.30
C ALA A 321 0.27 15.14 2.57
N ARG A 322 0.51 14.00 1.93
CA ARG A 322 1.73 13.75 1.12
C ARG A 322 1.86 14.71 -0.06
N LYS A 323 0.76 14.94 -0.79
CA LYS A 323 0.71 15.91 -1.89
C LYS A 323 0.92 17.35 -1.41
N ALA A 324 0.48 17.66 -0.19
CA ALA A 324 0.71 18.96 0.44
C ALA A 324 2.15 19.14 0.96
N GLY A 325 2.98 18.09 0.93
CA GLY A 325 4.35 18.11 1.44
C GLY A 325 4.44 18.11 2.96
N GLU A 326 3.42 17.59 3.65
CA GLU A 326 3.43 17.45 5.10
C GLU A 326 4.52 16.45 5.56
N THR A 327 5.07 16.68 6.75
CA THR A 327 6.00 15.76 7.42
C THR A 327 5.30 15.13 8.65
N GLY A 328 6.04 14.40 9.46
CA GLY A 328 5.52 13.68 10.62
C GLY A 328 5.07 12.25 10.31
N ILE A 329 4.38 11.65 11.27
CA ILE A 329 3.97 10.25 11.25
C ILE A 329 2.45 10.16 11.06
N VAL A 330 2.02 9.28 10.16
CA VAL A 330 0.65 8.76 10.13
C VAL A 330 0.66 7.32 10.65
N THR A 331 -0.17 7.01 11.64
CA THR A 331 -0.25 5.67 12.22
C THR A 331 -1.27 4.84 11.46
N ALA A 332 -0.86 3.69 10.90
CA ALA A 332 -1.75 2.69 10.35
C ALA A 332 -1.94 1.55 11.36
N ASP A 333 -3.16 1.39 11.88
CA ASP A 333 -3.48 0.32 12.83
C ASP A 333 -3.67 -1.01 12.09
N LEU A 334 -2.77 -1.96 12.38
CA LEU A 334 -2.78 -3.30 11.80
C LEU A 334 -3.21 -4.36 12.81
N SER A 335 -3.66 -4.00 14.02
CA SER A 335 -3.98 -4.92 15.12
C SER A 335 -4.89 -6.08 14.71
N THR A 336 -6.00 -5.76 14.03
CA THR A 336 -7.00 -6.74 13.58
C THR A 336 -6.44 -7.69 12.51
N ILE A 337 -5.70 -7.16 11.53
CA ILE A 337 -5.12 -7.96 10.45
C ILE A 337 -3.96 -8.81 10.97
N ALA A 338 -3.14 -8.26 11.87
CA ALA A 338 -2.06 -8.98 12.54
C ALA A 338 -2.62 -10.14 13.37
N GLN A 339 -3.74 -9.94 14.07
CA GLN A 339 -4.41 -11.02 14.81
C GLN A 339 -4.85 -12.15 13.86
N ALA A 340 -5.51 -11.81 12.74
CA ALA A 340 -5.93 -12.79 11.74
C ALA A 340 -4.74 -13.54 11.12
N ALA A 341 -3.64 -12.83 10.82
CA ALA A 341 -2.41 -13.44 10.34
C ALA A 341 -1.83 -14.43 11.35
N ASN A 342 -1.73 -14.06 12.63
CA ASN A 342 -1.19 -14.94 13.68
C ASN A 342 -2.06 -16.19 13.90
N GLN A 343 -3.37 -16.06 13.74
CA GLN A 343 -4.33 -17.17 13.82
C GLN A 343 -4.36 -18.04 12.55
N GLY A 344 -3.69 -17.62 11.47
CA GLY A 344 -3.70 -18.33 10.19
C GLY A 344 -5.03 -18.22 9.43
N THR A 345 -5.87 -17.24 9.77
CA THR A 345 -7.17 -17.02 9.13
C THR A 345 -7.12 -15.95 8.04
N LEU A 346 -6.00 -15.23 7.90
CA LEU A 346 -5.76 -14.29 6.81
C LEU A 346 -5.23 -15.02 5.58
N ASP A 347 -5.95 -14.93 4.47
CA ASP A 347 -5.47 -15.32 3.15
C ASP A 347 -4.90 -14.10 2.40
N PRO A 348 -3.58 -13.92 2.33
CA PRO A 348 -2.95 -12.78 1.66
C PRO A 348 -3.17 -12.76 0.14
N HIS A 349 -3.61 -13.88 -0.45
CA HIS A 349 -3.94 -13.96 -1.87
C HIS A 349 -5.37 -13.53 -2.18
N GLN A 350 -6.23 -13.29 -1.19
CA GLN A 350 -7.62 -12.88 -1.41
C GLN A 350 -8.00 -11.60 -0.65
N ALA A 351 -7.31 -11.34 0.46
CA ALA A 351 -7.65 -10.28 1.39
C ALA A 351 -7.23 -8.89 0.90
N GLU A 352 -8.02 -8.30 0.01
CA GLU A 352 -7.89 -6.92 -0.42
C GLU A 352 -8.31 -5.95 0.70
N LEU A 353 -7.51 -4.91 0.92
CA LEU A 353 -7.70 -3.93 2.01
C LEU A 353 -7.83 -2.51 1.45
N ARG A 354 -8.48 -1.65 2.24
CA ARG A 354 -8.41 -0.19 2.09
C ARG A 354 -8.21 0.44 3.46
N PHE A 355 -7.51 1.56 3.49
CA PHE A 355 -7.41 2.40 4.68
C PHE A 355 -8.31 3.64 4.56
N HIS A 356 -8.80 4.09 5.70
CA HIS A 356 -9.47 5.37 5.85
C HIS A 356 -9.09 6.00 7.19
N HIS A 357 -9.22 7.32 7.28
CA HIS A 357 -8.96 8.04 8.53
C HIS A 357 -10.04 7.75 9.57
N SER A 358 -9.61 7.43 10.79
CA SER A 358 -10.40 7.41 12.01
C SER A 358 -9.66 8.23 13.06
N GLY A 359 -10.04 9.50 13.20
CA GLY A 359 -9.24 10.48 13.95
C GLY A 359 -7.87 10.71 13.30
N GLU A 360 -6.81 10.59 14.09
CA GLU A 360 -5.41 10.75 13.65
C GLU A 360 -4.79 9.45 13.10
N MET A 361 -5.52 8.35 13.15
CA MET A 361 -5.05 7.04 12.70
C MET A 361 -5.72 6.62 11.39
N LEU A 362 -5.04 5.76 10.65
CA LEU A 362 -5.59 5.01 9.53
C LEU A 362 -6.04 3.64 10.04
N VAL A 363 -7.30 3.30 9.76
CA VAL A 363 -7.87 1.99 10.08
C VAL A 363 -8.22 1.26 8.78
N SER A 364 -8.04 -0.05 8.81
CA SER A 364 -8.20 -0.90 7.64
C SER A 364 -9.59 -1.55 7.57
N THR A 365 -10.10 -1.73 6.35
CA THR A 365 -11.29 -2.52 6.05
C THR A 365 -11.03 -3.46 4.89
N TYR A 366 -11.52 -4.69 5.00
CA TYR A 366 -11.52 -5.62 3.86
C TYR A 366 -12.50 -5.14 2.80
N GLN A 367 -12.09 -5.23 1.55
CA GLN A 367 -12.97 -5.02 0.41
C GLN A 367 -13.66 -6.32 0.05
N ASP A 368 -14.98 -6.34 0.18
CA ASP A 368 -15.82 -7.39 -0.39
C ASP A 368 -16.33 -6.90 -1.75
N THR A 369 -15.51 -7.09 -2.78
CA THR A 369 -15.93 -6.71 -4.14
C THR A 369 -16.56 -7.93 -4.81
N PRO A 370 -17.85 -7.87 -5.20
CA PRO A 370 -18.57 -9.03 -5.71
C PRO A 370 -17.99 -9.53 -7.05
N GLU A 371 -17.99 -10.86 -7.25
CA GLU A 371 -17.67 -11.45 -8.56
C GLU A 371 -18.65 -10.94 -9.62
N LEU A 372 -18.14 -10.62 -10.81
CA LEU A 372 -19.00 -10.26 -11.93
C LEU A 372 -19.62 -11.54 -12.51
N ALA A 373 -20.95 -11.57 -12.60
CA ALA A 373 -21.73 -12.73 -13.05
C ALA A 373 -21.68 -12.90 -14.59
N ILE A 374 -20.50 -12.81 -15.19
CA ILE A 374 -20.29 -12.82 -16.64
C ILE A 374 -20.71 -14.16 -17.25
N ASP A 375 -20.47 -15.26 -16.53
CA ASP A 375 -20.88 -16.61 -16.97
C ASP A 375 -22.42 -16.75 -17.06
N SER A 376 -23.18 -15.87 -16.41
CA SER A 376 -24.64 -15.85 -16.51
C SER A 376 -25.17 -15.02 -17.67
N LEU A 377 -24.31 -14.21 -18.32
CA LEU A 377 -24.71 -13.40 -19.46
C LEU A 377 -24.92 -14.29 -20.69
N PRO A 378 -25.89 -13.96 -21.57
CA PRO A 378 -26.04 -14.65 -22.84
C PRO A 378 -24.77 -14.51 -23.69
N ALA A 379 -24.45 -15.53 -24.47
CA ALA A 379 -23.34 -15.44 -25.44
C ALA A 379 -23.64 -14.34 -26.47
N PHE A 380 -22.62 -13.55 -26.81
CA PHE A 380 -22.69 -12.60 -27.90
C PHE A 380 -22.74 -13.35 -29.23
N ASP A 381 -23.65 -12.92 -30.11
CA ASP A 381 -23.76 -13.48 -31.45
C ASP A 381 -22.69 -12.87 -32.36
N SER A 382 -21.56 -13.57 -32.48
CA SER A 382 -20.41 -13.11 -33.26
C SER A 382 -20.68 -13.01 -34.76
N GLU A 383 -21.74 -13.64 -35.28
CA GLU A 383 -22.16 -13.46 -36.67
C GLU A 383 -22.55 -12.00 -36.96
N LYS A 384 -22.94 -11.23 -35.94
CA LYS A 384 -23.17 -9.78 -36.07
C LYS A 384 -21.93 -9.00 -36.48
N LEU A 385 -20.73 -9.55 -36.32
CA LEU A 385 -19.47 -8.94 -36.74
C LEU A 385 -19.05 -9.39 -38.14
N ARG A 386 -19.55 -10.53 -38.62
CA ARG A 386 -18.96 -11.23 -39.77
C ARG A 386 -18.93 -10.37 -41.02
N GLY A 387 -17.73 -10.20 -41.59
CA GLY A 387 -17.51 -9.47 -42.85
C GLY A 387 -17.72 -7.96 -42.78
N LYS A 388 -17.98 -7.38 -41.60
CA LYS A 388 -18.21 -5.94 -41.45
C LYS A 388 -16.91 -5.14 -41.51
N ARG A 389 -17.04 -3.90 -41.97
CA ARG A 389 -16.01 -2.87 -41.88
C ARG A 389 -16.20 -2.11 -40.57
N ILE A 390 -15.26 -2.24 -39.63
CA ILE A 390 -15.46 -1.77 -38.25
C ILE A 390 -14.40 -0.75 -37.85
N ILE A 391 -14.85 0.36 -37.26
CA ILE A 391 -13.99 1.28 -36.51
C ILE A 391 -13.93 0.79 -35.05
N TYR A 392 -12.72 0.63 -34.52
CA TYR A 392 -12.48 0.29 -33.13
C TYR A 392 -12.04 1.55 -32.37
N LEU A 393 -12.79 1.92 -31.34
CA LEU A 393 -12.65 3.19 -30.65
C LEU A 393 -12.31 2.96 -29.18
N GLY A 394 -11.09 3.26 -28.75
CA GLY A 394 -10.76 3.34 -27.32
C GLY A 394 -11.50 4.51 -26.67
N MET A 395 -12.31 4.22 -25.65
CA MET A 395 -13.24 5.17 -25.04
C MET A 395 -12.55 6.08 -24.00
N GLY A 396 -11.64 5.51 -23.22
CA GLY A 396 -10.87 6.20 -22.19
C GLY A 396 -9.43 6.48 -22.59
N GLY A 397 -8.55 6.54 -21.58
CA GLY A 397 -7.14 6.92 -21.73
C GLY A 397 -6.30 5.93 -22.56
N GLY A 398 -4.98 6.14 -22.58
CA GLY A 398 -4.10 5.47 -23.57
C GLY A 398 -4.09 3.95 -23.65
N SER A 399 -4.55 3.24 -22.61
CA SER A 399 -4.65 1.78 -22.68
C SER A 399 -5.82 1.32 -23.55
N ASP A 400 -6.81 2.17 -23.76
CA ASP A 400 -8.04 1.84 -24.48
C ASP A 400 -7.78 1.68 -25.97
N GLY A 401 -6.93 2.52 -26.55
CA GLY A 401 -6.41 2.33 -27.91
C GLY A 401 -5.69 0.99 -28.08
N ILE A 402 -4.93 0.54 -27.08
CA ILE A 402 -4.26 -0.77 -27.09
C ILE A 402 -5.29 -1.91 -27.07
N GLN A 403 -6.34 -1.80 -26.27
CA GLN A 403 -7.40 -2.82 -26.22
C GLN A 403 -8.27 -2.83 -27.48
N ALA A 404 -8.53 -1.65 -28.05
CA ALA A 404 -9.21 -1.51 -29.33
C ALA A 404 -8.44 -2.21 -30.45
N ALA A 405 -7.12 -1.98 -30.53
CA ALA A 405 -6.24 -2.66 -31.48
C ALA A 405 -6.23 -4.19 -31.24
N MET A 406 -6.09 -4.64 -29.99
CA MET A 406 -6.10 -6.08 -29.67
C MET A 406 -7.41 -6.75 -30.11
N LEU A 407 -8.55 -6.18 -29.72
CA LEU A 407 -9.85 -6.76 -30.05
C LEU A 407 -10.10 -6.76 -31.56
N SER A 408 -9.61 -5.75 -32.28
CA SER A 408 -9.66 -5.72 -33.75
C SER A 408 -8.93 -6.90 -34.38
N LYS A 409 -7.76 -7.29 -33.83
CA LYS A 409 -6.95 -8.42 -34.28
C LYS A 409 -7.68 -9.75 -34.05
N LEU A 410 -8.28 -9.93 -32.86
CA LEU A 410 -9.07 -11.13 -32.53
C LEU A 410 -10.31 -11.25 -33.44
N HIS A 411 -11.03 -10.15 -33.65
CA HIS A 411 -12.21 -10.15 -34.52
C HIS A 411 -11.85 -10.39 -35.99
N GLN A 412 -10.72 -9.84 -36.48
CA GLN A 412 -10.22 -10.10 -37.82
C GLN A 412 -9.87 -11.59 -38.02
N GLN A 413 -9.20 -12.20 -37.02
CA GLN A 413 -8.79 -13.60 -37.05
C GLN A 413 -9.97 -14.57 -37.18
N HIS A 414 -11.06 -14.32 -36.46
CA HIS A 414 -12.16 -15.30 -36.36
C HIS A 414 -13.43 -14.97 -37.16
N HIS A 415 -13.70 -13.68 -37.39
CA HIS A 415 -14.98 -13.23 -37.95
C HIS A 415 -14.85 -12.59 -39.34
N ALA A 416 -13.67 -12.64 -39.97
CA ALA A 416 -13.41 -12.00 -41.26
C ALA A 416 -13.78 -10.51 -41.27
N VAL A 417 -13.69 -9.86 -40.10
CA VAL A 417 -13.89 -8.42 -39.94
C VAL A 417 -12.78 -7.68 -40.70
N GLN A 418 -13.12 -6.53 -41.26
CA GLN A 418 -12.18 -5.58 -41.84
C GLN A 418 -12.07 -4.36 -40.91
N PRO A 419 -11.12 -4.32 -39.96
CA PRO A 419 -10.86 -3.12 -39.20
C PRO A 419 -10.48 -1.98 -40.15
N THR A 420 -11.18 -0.84 -40.08
CA THR A 420 -10.92 0.31 -40.97
C THR A 420 -10.16 1.44 -40.30
N ALA A 421 -10.28 1.56 -38.99
CA ALA A 421 -9.53 2.51 -38.17
C ALA A 421 -9.48 2.03 -36.72
N ILE A 422 -8.36 2.32 -36.05
CA ILE A 422 -8.27 2.31 -34.59
C ILE A 422 -8.26 3.77 -34.13
N VAL A 423 -9.17 4.17 -33.26
CA VAL A 423 -9.26 5.55 -32.77
C VAL A 423 -9.02 5.54 -31.27
N SER A 424 -8.07 6.33 -30.79
CA SER A 424 -7.81 6.54 -29.37
C SER A 424 -8.28 7.93 -28.96
N VAL A 425 -9.25 8.02 -28.05
CA VAL A 425 -9.74 9.31 -27.54
C VAL A 425 -8.81 9.79 -26.42
N ARG A 426 -8.53 11.10 -26.38
CA ARG A 426 -7.70 11.72 -25.34
C ARG A 426 -8.24 13.09 -24.91
N ASN A 427 -7.89 13.51 -23.70
CA ASN A 427 -8.21 14.83 -23.17
C ASN A 427 -6.96 15.70 -22.94
N PHE A 428 -6.36 16.19 -24.02
CA PHE A 428 -5.16 17.03 -23.97
C PHE A 428 -5.36 18.42 -24.59
N ALA A 429 -6.55 18.74 -25.10
CA ALA A 429 -6.80 19.97 -25.86
C ALA A 429 -6.42 21.27 -25.12
N ALA A 430 -6.40 21.26 -23.78
CA ALA A 430 -5.99 22.40 -22.95
C ALA A 430 -4.54 22.34 -22.44
N ASP A 431 -3.81 21.24 -22.66
CA ASP A 431 -2.46 21.02 -22.13
C ASP A 431 -1.41 21.19 -23.24
N ASN A 432 -0.83 22.39 -23.31
CA ASN A 432 0.20 22.73 -24.30
C ASN A 432 1.46 21.85 -24.23
N ASN A 433 1.66 21.09 -23.15
CA ASN A 433 2.77 20.15 -23.01
C ASN A 433 2.47 18.76 -23.57
N LYS A 434 1.27 18.53 -24.13
CA LYS A 434 0.83 17.24 -24.69
C LYS A 434 0.42 17.41 -26.14
N GLN A 435 1.38 17.78 -26.97
CA GLN A 435 1.20 17.93 -28.42
C GLN A 435 1.82 16.76 -29.18
N LEU A 436 1.39 16.60 -30.41
CA LEU A 436 1.99 15.68 -31.38
C LEU A 436 2.69 16.49 -32.47
N ALA A 437 3.83 15.99 -32.91
CA ALA A 437 4.56 16.49 -34.07
C ALA A 437 4.69 15.38 -35.12
N HIS A 438 4.81 15.77 -36.39
CA HIS A 438 4.99 14.85 -37.51
C HIS A 438 3.84 13.83 -37.66
N THR A 439 2.61 14.28 -37.40
CA THR A 439 1.38 13.50 -37.59
C THR A 439 1.11 13.24 -39.07
N GLY A 440 0.32 12.20 -39.36
CA GLY A 440 -0.16 11.88 -40.70
C GLY A 440 -1.31 12.78 -41.16
N ARG A 441 -2.30 12.20 -41.84
CA ARG A 441 -3.47 12.93 -42.33
C ARG A 441 -4.26 13.57 -41.18
N GLN A 442 -4.66 14.82 -41.39
CA GLN A 442 -5.55 15.53 -40.48
C GLN A 442 -7.00 15.35 -40.96
N ILE A 443 -7.84 14.77 -40.12
CA ILE A 443 -9.26 14.53 -40.40
C ILE A 443 -10.11 15.73 -39.96
N SER A 444 -9.75 16.31 -38.82
CA SER A 444 -10.38 17.51 -38.26
C SER A 444 -9.36 18.29 -37.41
N ASP A 445 -9.78 19.38 -36.77
CA ASP A 445 -8.94 20.10 -35.80
C ASP A 445 -8.60 19.25 -34.56
N ALA A 446 -9.43 18.26 -34.22
CA ALA A 446 -9.25 17.39 -33.06
C ALA A 446 -8.77 15.97 -33.41
N THR A 447 -8.82 15.54 -34.67
CA THR A 447 -8.50 14.17 -35.08
C THR A 447 -7.38 14.12 -36.10
N VAL A 448 -6.32 13.39 -35.76
CA VAL A 448 -5.11 13.21 -36.59
C VAL A 448 -4.70 11.75 -36.68
N GLU A 449 -4.16 11.36 -37.83
CA GLU A 449 -3.56 10.03 -38.05
C GLU A 449 -2.18 9.94 -37.37
N ILE A 450 -1.94 8.81 -36.71
CA ILE A 450 -0.68 8.46 -36.08
C ILE A 450 0.10 7.55 -37.04
N THR A 451 1.33 7.95 -37.35
CA THR A 451 2.24 7.22 -38.23
C THR A 451 3.53 6.87 -37.47
N GLU A 452 4.41 6.09 -38.11
CA GLU A 452 5.71 5.75 -37.52
C GLU A 452 6.61 6.97 -37.26
N GLU A 453 6.43 8.05 -38.02
CA GLU A 453 7.13 9.32 -37.85
C GLU A 453 6.53 10.20 -36.76
N THR A 454 5.32 9.88 -36.28
CA THR A 454 4.63 10.70 -35.27
C THR A 454 5.37 10.64 -33.95
N THR A 455 5.66 11.82 -33.39
CA THR A 455 6.36 11.95 -32.12
C THR A 455 5.56 12.78 -31.13
N ARG A 456 5.64 12.41 -29.85
CA ARG A 456 5.10 13.25 -28.77
C ARG A 456 6.02 14.43 -28.48
N VAL A 457 5.43 15.57 -28.18
CA VAL A 457 6.09 16.74 -27.59
C VAL A 457 5.79 16.73 -26.10
N GLY A 458 6.82 16.90 -25.27
CA GLY A 458 6.71 16.86 -23.81
C GLY A 458 6.80 15.45 -23.22
N ASP A 459 6.62 15.37 -21.90
CA ASP A 459 6.73 14.13 -21.14
C ASP A 459 5.34 13.61 -20.76
N TRP A 460 4.79 12.73 -21.59
CA TRP A 460 3.50 12.08 -21.36
C TRP A 460 3.44 10.70 -22.01
N ARG A 461 2.52 9.86 -21.53
CA ARG A 461 2.36 8.49 -22.01
C ARG A 461 1.60 8.43 -23.34
N PHE A 462 2.37 8.30 -24.42
CA PHE A 462 1.90 8.06 -25.80
C PHE A 462 2.04 6.57 -26.09
N LEU A 463 0.90 5.85 -26.19
CA LEU A 463 0.88 4.40 -26.43
C LEU A 463 0.40 4.07 -27.85
N GLU A 464 -0.21 5.04 -28.51
CA GLU A 464 -0.75 4.92 -29.86
C GLU A 464 0.35 4.68 -30.89
N ASP A 465 1.59 5.13 -30.63
CA ASP A 465 2.73 4.86 -31.51
C ASP A 465 3.12 3.38 -31.57
N ILE A 466 2.86 2.62 -30.49
CA ILE A 466 3.16 1.19 -30.40
C ILE A 466 2.34 0.44 -31.43
N ILE A 467 1.02 0.69 -31.45
CA ILE A 467 0.08 0.01 -32.34
C ILE A 467 0.14 0.56 -33.77
N ALA A 468 0.53 1.82 -33.95
CA ALA A 468 0.73 2.39 -35.29
C ALA A 468 1.92 1.78 -36.04
N LYS A 469 2.90 1.22 -35.32
CA LYS A 469 4.07 0.50 -35.88
C LYS A 469 3.79 -0.97 -36.16
N ASP A 470 2.62 -1.49 -35.78
CA ASP A 470 2.21 -2.86 -36.10
C ASP A 470 1.49 -2.87 -37.45
N GLU A 471 2.19 -3.32 -38.50
CA GLU A 471 1.65 -3.39 -39.88
C GLU A 471 0.40 -4.26 -40.02
N THR A 472 0.07 -5.09 -39.01
CA THR A 472 -1.15 -5.91 -38.99
C THR A 472 -2.38 -5.15 -38.46
N ILE A 473 -2.20 -3.95 -37.94
CA ILE A 473 -3.26 -3.11 -37.37
C ILE A 473 -3.73 -2.08 -38.41
N ALA A 474 -5.02 -1.76 -38.38
CA ALA A 474 -5.59 -0.71 -39.23
C ALA A 474 -5.01 0.68 -38.87
N PRO A 475 -5.14 1.68 -39.77
CA PRO A 475 -4.65 3.03 -39.50
C PRO A 475 -5.12 3.56 -38.14
N VAL A 476 -4.19 4.12 -37.38
CA VAL A 476 -4.40 4.59 -36.01
C VAL A 476 -4.65 6.09 -36.04
N TYR A 477 -5.66 6.55 -35.31
CA TYR A 477 -6.03 7.95 -35.17
C TYR A 477 -6.08 8.33 -33.70
N LEU A 478 -5.65 9.54 -33.38
CA LEU A 478 -5.84 10.15 -32.08
C LEU A 478 -6.90 11.24 -32.20
N LEU A 479 -7.95 11.13 -31.41
CA LEU A 479 -9.04 12.11 -31.30
C LEU A 479 -8.91 12.83 -29.96
N ASN A 480 -8.49 14.09 -30.00
CA ASN A 480 -8.18 14.90 -28.83
C ASN A 480 -9.38 15.78 -28.42
N SER A 481 -10.43 15.18 -27.86
CA SER A 481 -11.59 15.89 -27.34
C SER A 481 -12.32 15.08 -26.27
N ILE A 482 -12.97 15.77 -25.33
CA ILE A 482 -13.95 15.22 -24.39
C ILE A 482 -15.35 15.80 -24.59
N GLU A 483 -15.54 16.61 -25.63
CA GLU A 483 -16.86 17.14 -25.98
C GLU A 483 -17.59 16.10 -26.84
N PRO A 484 -18.71 15.51 -26.36
CA PRO A 484 -19.43 14.47 -27.10
C PRO A 484 -19.82 14.88 -28.52
N GLU A 485 -20.20 16.15 -28.72
CA GLU A 485 -20.54 16.70 -30.03
C GLU A 485 -19.36 16.70 -30.99
N GLN A 486 -18.15 17.06 -30.52
CA GLN A 486 -16.95 17.05 -31.35
C GLN A 486 -16.52 15.61 -31.66
N ILE A 487 -16.55 14.72 -30.67
CA ILE A 487 -16.25 13.29 -30.85
C ILE A 487 -17.20 12.68 -31.89
N ALA A 488 -18.51 12.93 -31.76
CA ALA A 488 -19.50 12.42 -32.70
C ALA A 488 -19.29 12.93 -34.13
N ARG A 489 -19.01 14.23 -34.30
CA ARG A 489 -18.72 14.84 -35.62
C ARG A 489 -17.51 14.18 -36.29
N ASP A 490 -16.42 14.02 -35.56
CA ASP A 490 -15.17 13.47 -36.11
C ASP A 490 -15.30 11.99 -36.47
N LEU A 491 -15.98 11.21 -35.63
CA LEU A 491 -16.28 9.82 -35.94
C LEU A 491 -17.19 9.68 -37.16
N GLN A 492 -18.19 10.56 -37.33
CA GLN A 492 -19.02 10.57 -38.54
C GLN A 492 -18.22 10.88 -39.81
N LEU A 493 -17.21 11.75 -39.74
CA LEU A 493 -16.28 12.00 -40.85
C LEU A 493 -15.48 10.73 -41.17
N LEU A 494 -14.90 10.07 -40.16
CA LEU A 494 -14.17 8.82 -40.33
C LEU A 494 -15.04 7.69 -40.90
N ILE A 495 -16.30 7.55 -40.46
CA ILE A 495 -17.24 6.57 -41.01
C ILE A 495 -17.41 6.78 -42.52
N ARG A 496 -17.61 8.03 -42.96
CA ARG A 496 -17.79 8.37 -44.37
C ARG A 496 -16.54 8.12 -45.21
N GLU A 497 -15.36 8.45 -44.68
CA GLU A 497 -14.09 8.26 -45.39
C GLU A 497 -13.72 6.78 -45.50
N THR A 498 -13.92 6.03 -44.42
CA THR A 498 -13.54 4.62 -44.37
C THR A 498 -14.62 3.68 -44.89
N GLY A 499 -15.86 4.15 -45.03
CA GLY A 499 -17.02 3.32 -45.37
C GLY A 499 -17.24 2.24 -44.31
N ALA A 500 -17.21 2.61 -43.03
CA ALA A 500 -17.45 1.68 -41.93
C ALA A 500 -18.95 1.37 -41.81
N ASP A 501 -19.27 0.09 -41.58
CA ASP A 501 -20.63 -0.42 -41.37
C ASP A 501 -20.95 -0.61 -39.88
N ALA A 502 -19.92 -0.53 -39.02
CA ALA A 502 -20.08 -0.57 -37.58
C ALA A 502 -19.00 0.22 -36.82
N ILE A 503 -19.32 0.60 -35.58
CA ILE A 503 -18.36 1.11 -34.60
C ILE A 503 -18.44 0.22 -33.36
N CYS A 504 -17.28 -0.13 -32.80
CA CYS A 504 -17.17 -0.73 -31.49
C CYS A 504 -16.40 0.23 -30.58
N GLY A 505 -17.04 0.78 -29.55
CA GLY A 505 -16.35 1.44 -28.43
C GLY A 505 -15.73 0.40 -27.51
N ILE A 506 -14.51 0.61 -27.04
CA ILE A 506 -13.77 -0.29 -26.17
C ILE A 506 -13.38 0.47 -24.92
N ASP A 507 -13.94 0.03 -23.80
CA ASP A 507 -13.56 0.42 -22.45
C ASP A 507 -12.62 -0.64 -21.86
N THR A 508 -11.69 -0.19 -21.03
CA THR A 508 -10.71 -1.05 -20.38
C THR A 508 -11.03 -1.20 -18.92
N GLY A 509 -11.48 -2.39 -18.55
CA GLY A 509 -11.77 -2.75 -17.18
C GLY A 509 -13.21 -2.60 -16.75
N GLY A 510 -13.93 -1.55 -17.16
CA GLY A 510 -15.33 -1.35 -16.78
C GLY A 510 -15.65 0.03 -16.24
N ASP A 511 -14.82 1.04 -16.47
CA ASP A 511 -15.05 2.43 -16.04
C ASP A 511 -16.33 3.00 -16.66
N VAL A 512 -16.68 2.55 -17.88
CA VAL A 512 -17.92 2.96 -18.55
C VAL A 512 -19.20 2.54 -17.80
N LEU A 513 -19.11 1.62 -16.82
CA LEU A 513 -20.26 1.13 -16.06
C LEU A 513 -20.62 2.03 -14.87
N TYR A 514 -19.83 3.07 -14.57
CA TYR A 514 -20.22 4.03 -13.54
C TYR A 514 -21.47 4.80 -13.96
N ARG A 515 -22.36 5.08 -13.00
CA ARG A 515 -23.54 5.93 -13.26
C ARG A 515 -23.08 7.35 -13.62
N ALA A 516 -23.81 7.97 -14.55
CA ALA A 516 -23.55 9.35 -14.96
C ALA A 516 -23.51 10.29 -13.74
N ASN A 517 -22.56 11.25 -13.75
CA ASN A 517 -22.37 12.24 -12.69
C ASN A 517 -21.96 11.70 -11.30
N THR A 518 -21.49 10.46 -11.20
CA THR A 518 -20.93 9.93 -9.95
C THR A 518 -19.56 10.56 -9.69
N ALA A 519 -19.37 11.23 -8.55
CA ALA A 519 -18.06 11.69 -8.14
C ALA A 519 -17.19 10.49 -7.70
N ILE A 520 -16.06 10.28 -8.37
CA ILE A 520 -15.14 9.16 -8.10
C ILE A 520 -13.75 9.69 -7.81
N ASP A 521 -13.07 9.02 -6.89
CA ASP A 521 -11.68 9.30 -6.60
C ASP A 521 -10.80 8.92 -7.81
N PRO A 522 -10.01 9.86 -8.38
CA PRO A 522 -9.17 9.62 -9.56
C PRO A 522 -8.05 8.58 -9.34
N THR A 523 -7.76 8.22 -8.09
CA THR A 523 -6.85 7.09 -7.78
C THR A 523 -7.51 5.72 -7.96
N THR A 524 -8.84 5.69 -8.04
CA THR A 524 -9.64 4.49 -8.23
C THR A 524 -10.00 4.30 -9.70
N SER A 525 -10.57 5.31 -10.35
CA SER A 525 -11.09 5.23 -11.72
C SER A 525 -11.24 6.64 -12.32
N SER A 526 -11.45 6.77 -13.63
CA SER A 526 -11.64 8.07 -14.33
C SER A 526 -12.69 7.99 -15.46
N PRO A 527 -13.98 7.74 -15.15
CA PRO A 527 -14.98 7.40 -16.16
C PRO A 527 -15.47 8.58 -17.01
N ASP A 528 -15.08 9.81 -16.68
CA ASP A 528 -15.60 11.01 -17.37
C ASP A 528 -15.32 10.96 -18.88
N GLN A 529 -14.16 10.41 -19.26
CA GLN A 529 -13.79 10.28 -20.66
C GLN A 529 -14.63 9.19 -21.36
N ASP A 530 -14.75 8.02 -20.75
CA ASP A 530 -15.55 6.90 -21.24
C ASP A 530 -17.03 7.28 -21.42
N TYR A 531 -17.56 8.05 -20.47
CA TYR A 531 -18.92 8.56 -20.53
C TYR A 531 -19.12 9.58 -21.68
N ALA A 532 -18.15 10.46 -21.93
CA ALA A 532 -18.20 11.40 -23.05
C ALA A 532 -18.23 10.66 -24.39
N VAL A 533 -17.41 9.61 -24.54
CA VAL A 533 -17.41 8.78 -25.75
C VAL A 533 -18.71 7.99 -25.89
N LEU A 534 -19.23 7.40 -24.80
CA LEU A 534 -20.52 6.71 -24.81
C LEU A 534 -21.67 7.63 -25.26
N THR A 535 -21.65 8.88 -24.77
CA THR A 535 -22.61 9.91 -25.18
C THR A 535 -22.49 10.23 -26.68
N ALA A 536 -21.27 10.34 -27.20
CA ALA A 536 -21.03 10.53 -28.63
C ALA A 536 -21.54 9.36 -29.47
N LEU A 537 -21.32 8.11 -29.03
CA LEU A 537 -21.83 6.91 -29.69
C LEU A 537 -23.37 6.88 -29.73
N HIS A 538 -24.04 7.30 -28.65
CA HIS A 538 -25.49 7.48 -28.61
C HIS A 538 -25.98 8.50 -29.66
N MET A 539 -25.30 9.65 -29.77
CA MET A 539 -25.63 10.68 -30.77
C MET A 539 -25.47 10.16 -32.21
N ILE A 540 -24.42 9.38 -32.49
CA ILE A 540 -24.21 8.75 -33.80
C ILE A 540 -25.33 7.76 -34.10
N SER A 541 -25.74 6.95 -33.10
CA SER A 541 -26.85 6.00 -33.24
C SER A 541 -28.14 6.71 -33.66
N ALA A 542 -28.50 7.78 -32.96
CA ALA A 542 -29.68 8.58 -33.26
C ALA A 542 -29.62 9.22 -34.67
N THR A 543 -28.43 9.67 -35.10
CA THR A 543 -28.23 10.24 -36.43
C THR A 543 -28.38 9.19 -37.53
N ALA A 544 -27.76 8.02 -37.35
CA ALA A 544 -27.84 6.91 -38.31
C ALA A 544 -29.27 6.40 -38.50
N GLU A 545 -30.04 6.31 -37.41
CA GLU A 545 -31.46 5.98 -37.45
C GLU A 545 -32.28 7.04 -38.20
N ALA A 546 -32.05 8.33 -37.94
CA ALA A 546 -32.75 9.43 -38.60
C ALA A 546 -32.46 9.50 -40.11
N ASP A 547 -31.21 9.23 -40.50
CA ASP A 547 -30.77 9.22 -41.90
C ASP A 547 -31.09 7.90 -42.63
N GLY A 548 -31.62 6.89 -41.92
CA GLY A 548 -31.89 5.56 -42.47
C GLY A 548 -30.62 4.81 -42.92
N THR A 549 -29.46 5.18 -42.37
CA THR A 549 -28.18 4.55 -42.69
C THR A 549 -27.94 3.38 -41.74
N PRO A 550 -27.87 2.13 -42.22
CA PRO A 550 -27.62 0.99 -41.35
C PRO A 550 -26.20 1.08 -40.79
N LEU A 551 -26.08 1.30 -39.48
CA LEU A 551 -24.82 1.37 -38.75
C LEU A 551 -24.98 0.66 -37.41
N ASP A 552 -24.19 -0.37 -37.17
CA ASP A 552 -24.20 -1.05 -35.88
C ASP A 552 -23.23 -0.40 -34.90
N ILE A 553 -23.71 -0.07 -33.70
CA ILE A 553 -22.90 0.60 -32.69
C ILE A 553 -22.88 -0.25 -31.42
N PHE A 554 -21.71 -0.80 -31.13
CA PHE A 554 -21.43 -1.65 -29.98
C PHE A 554 -20.52 -0.95 -28.98
N THR A 555 -20.57 -1.42 -27.75
CA THR A 555 -19.50 -1.21 -26.76
C THR A 555 -18.99 -2.56 -26.28
N ALA A 556 -17.71 -2.63 -26.00
CA ALA A 556 -17.02 -3.78 -25.44
C ALA A 556 -16.24 -3.37 -24.19
N ILE A 557 -16.26 -4.22 -23.18
CA ILE A 557 -15.45 -4.08 -21.96
C ILE A 557 -14.45 -5.23 -21.98
N VAL A 558 -13.17 -4.88 -22.00
CA VAL A 558 -12.07 -5.83 -21.94
C VAL A 558 -11.55 -5.93 -20.51
N ALA A 559 -11.35 -7.17 -20.03
CA ALA A 559 -10.92 -7.47 -18.67
C ALA A 559 -11.83 -6.88 -17.56
N PRO A 560 -13.15 -7.15 -17.61
CA PRO A 560 -14.10 -6.65 -16.64
C PRO A 560 -13.72 -7.04 -15.21
N GLY A 561 -13.71 -6.05 -14.32
CA GLY A 561 -13.25 -6.16 -12.92
C GLY A 561 -12.04 -5.26 -12.61
N VAL A 562 -11.36 -4.73 -13.63
CA VAL A 562 -10.35 -3.68 -13.47
C VAL A 562 -11.09 -2.34 -13.32
N ASP A 563 -10.87 -1.64 -12.21
CA ASP A 563 -11.46 -0.32 -11.91
C ASP A 563 -13.02 -0.27 -12.01
N THR A 564 -13.68 -1.43 -12.00
CA THR A 564 -15.14 -1.58 -12.14
C THR A 564 -15.92 -1.17 -10.88
N PRO A 565 -17.10 -0.52 -10.99
CA PRO A 565 -17.93 -0.19 -9.83
C PRO A 565 -18.50 -1.43 -9.12
N PRO A 566 -18.76 -1.35 -7.80
CA PRO A 566 -19.30 -2.48 -7.02
C PRO A 566 -20.71 -2.93 -7.47
N TYR A 567 -21.44 -2.08 -8.18
CA TYR A 567 -22.79 -2.36 -8.72
C TYR A 567 -22.78 -2.74 -10.21
N ALA A 568 -21.62 -3.11 -10.77
CA ALA A 568 -21.51 -3.41 -12.21
C ALA A 568 -22.41 -4.54 -12.70
N ASN A 569 -22.70 -5.57 -11.89
CA ASN A 569 -23.64 -6.63 -12.26
C ASN A 569 -25.02 -6.08 -12.65
N ASP A 570 -25.51 -5.06 -11.94
CA ASP A 570 -26.80 -4.43 -12.26
C ASP A 570 -26.72 -3.67 -13.59
N MET A 571 -25.59 -2.99 -13.86
CA MET A 571 -25.37 -2.25 -15.09
C MET A 571 -25.28 -3.19 -16.30
N LEU A 572 -24.54 -4.29 -16.18
CA LEU A 572 -24.43 -5.33 -17.20
C LEU A 572 -25.79 -5.96 -17.51
N ALA A 573 -26.63 -6.22 -16.49
CA ALA A 573 -27.97 -6.74 -16.70
C ALA A 573 -28.87 -5.72 -17.43
N ARG A 574 -28.87 -4.45 -17.00
CA ARG A 574 -29.69 -3.38 -17.60
C ARG A 574 -29.28 -3.06 -19.04
N SER A 575 -28.01 -3.15 -19.38
CA SER A 575 -27.50 -2.90 -20.73
C SER A 575 -27.71 -4.07 -21.70
N ASN A 576 -28.32 -5.18 -21.25
CA ASN A 576 -28.40 -6.44 -21.98
C ASN A 576 -27.02 -6.92 -22.45
N ALA A 577 -26.04 -6.84 -21.56
CA ALA A 577 -24.69 -7.27 -21.85
C ALA A 577 -24.63 -8.74 -22.25
N GLN A 578 -23.74 -9.03 -23.18
CA GLN A 578 -23.51 -10.37 -23.72
C GLN A 578 -22.03 -10.72 -23.55
N ARG A 579 -21.75 -11.97 -23.20
CA ARG A 579 -20.37 -12.45 -23.09
C ARG A 579 -19.81 -12.76 -24.48
N TYR A 580 -18.70 -12.13 -24.85
CA TYR A 580 -17.91 -12.54 -26.00
C TYR A 580 -17.03 -13.72 -25.60
N LEU A 581 -17.18 -14.84 -26.31
CA LEU A 581 -16.43 -16.06 -26.03
C LEU A 581 -15.10 -16.01 -26.78
N LEU A 582 -14.00 -15.92 -26.02
CA LEU A 582 -12.66 -16.05 -26.56
C LEU A 582 -12.45 -17.47 -27.10
N HIS A 583 -11.79 -17.58 -28.24
CA HIS A 583 -11.33 -18.84 -28.79
C HIS A 583 -10.11 -19.38 -28.02
N PRO A 584 -9.86 -20.71 -27.99
CA PRO A 584 -8.75 -21.28 -27.25
C PRO A 584 -7.36 -20.72 -27.62
N ASP A 585 -7.17 -20.30 -28.87
CA ASP A 585 -5.95 -19.71 -29.39
C ASP A 585 -5.80 -18.21 -29.06
N ASP A 586 -6.88 -17.51 -28.69
CA ASP A 586 -6.86 -16.07 -28.38
C ASP A 586 -5.91 -15.75 -27.23
N THR A 587 -5.82 -16.61 -26.21
CA THR A 587 -4.87 -16.40 -25.10
C THR A 587 -3.42 -16.33 -25.60
N THR A 588 -3.07 -17.15 -26.59
CA THR A 588 -1.73 -17.13 -27.18
C THR A 588 -1.55 -15.86 -28.02
N THR A 589 -2.53 -15.49 -28.83
CA THR A 589 -2.49 -14.25 -29.63
C THR A 589 -2.34 -13.02 -28.73
N ILE A 590 -3.11 -12.92 -27.65
CA ILE A 590 -3.09 -11.79 -26.71
C ILE A 590 -1.72 -11.68 -26.04
N THR A 591 -1.23 -12.78 -25.47
CA THR A 591 0.06 -12.78 -24.75
C THR A 591 1.24 -12.47 -25.67
N GLN A 592 1.29 -13.05 -26.87
CA GLN A 592 2.35 -12.76 -27.85
C GLN A 592 2.29 -11.32 -28.39
N THR A 593 1.09 -10.82 -28.65
CA THR A 593 0.92 -9.46 -29.17
C THR A 593 1.29 -8.43 -28.09
N TYR A 594 0.90 -8.63 -26.83
CA TYR A 594 1.36 -7.74 -25.74
C TYR A 594 2.85 -7.82 -25.48
N ALA A 595 3.47 -8.99 -25.61
CA ALA A 595 4.93 -9.10 -25.53
C ALA A 595 5.61 -8.31 -26.67
N ALA A 596 5.09 -8.41 -27.91
CA ALA A 596 5.59 -7.66 -29.06
C ALA A 596 5.41 -6.14 -28.87
N TRP A 597 4.27 -5.72 -28.33
CA TRP A 597 3.98 -4.33 -27.96
C TRP A 597 4.64 -3.90 -26.64
N ARG A 598 5.31 -4.82 -25.94
CA ARG A 598 5.96 -4.62 -24.64
C ARG A 598 5.01 -4.11 -23.53
N MET A 599 3.72 -4.42 -23.66
CA MET A 599 2.64 -4.11 -22.70
C MET A 599 2.43 -5.24 -21.67
N ASP A 600 3.33 -6.22 -21.64
CA ASP A 600 3.36 -7.36 -20.71
C ASP A 600 4.08 -7.06 -19.37
N GLY A 601 4.55 -5.83 -19.20
CA GLY A 601 5.27 -5.35 -18.02
C GLY A 601 6.78 -5.28 -18.21
N SER A 602 7.32 -5.82 -19.31
CA SER A 602 8.76 -5.80 -19.60
C SER A 602 9.34 -4.40 -19.85
N ALA A 603 8.49 -3.44 -20.21
CA ALA A 603 8.88 -2.07 -20.55
C ALA A 603 8.13 -1.01 -19.73
N SER A 604 7.59 -1.38 -18.56
CA SER A 604 6.84 -0.45 -17.72
C SER A 604 7.65 0.79 -17.35
N GLU A 605 8.92 0.63 -16.99
CA GLU A 605 9.81 1.77 -16.66
C GLU A 605 10.09 2.70 -17.85
N GLU A 606 9.86 2.25 -19.09
CA GLU A 606 9.99 3.07 -20.31
C GLU A 606 8.68 3.80 -20.67
N GLY A 607 7.64 3.65 -19.86
CA GLY A 607 6.34 4.26 -20.07
C GLY A 607 5.33 3.39 -20.82
N LEU A 608 5.66 2.13 -21.13
CA LEU A 608 4.78 1.21 -21.86
C LEU A 608 4.07 0.28 -20.88
N TYR A 609 2.95 0.74 -20.33
CA TYR A 609 2.18 0.01 -19.33
C TYR A 609 0.71 0.41 -19.28
N GLY A 610 -0.12 -0.50 -18.78
CA GLY A 610 -1.52 -0.26 -18.41
C GLY A 610 -1.99 -1.31 -17.41
N LYS A 611 -2.93 -0.96 -16.52
CA LYS A 611 -3.50 -1.93 -15.58
C LYS A 611 -4.20 -3.07 -16.33
N THR A 612 -5.00 -2.74 -17.33
CA THR A 612 -5.83 -3.69 -18.08
C THR A 612 -5.03 -4.76 -18.83
N PRO A 613 -4.00 -4.45 -19.65
CA PRO A 613 -3.14 -5.48 -20.25
C PRO A 613 -2.55 -6.46 -19.22
N LEU A 614 -2.00 -5.92 -18.12
CA LEU A 614 -1.36 -6.73 -17.08
C LEU A 614 -2.36 -7.62 -16.33
N ALA A 615 -3.51 -7.05 -15.96
CA ALA A 615 -4.59 -7.78 -15.30
C ALA A 615 -5.20 -8.85 -16.21
N TRP A 616 -5.38 -8.56 -17.49
CA TRP A 616 -5.94 -9.51 -18.45
C TRP A 616 -4.99 -10.68 -18.70
N ILE A 617 -3.68 -10.43 -18.87
CA ILE A 617 -2.66 -11.50 -18.95
C ILE A 617 -2.69 -12.36 -17.68
N ALA A 618 -2.76 -11.74 -16.49
CA ALA A 618 -2.82 -12.47 -15.23
C ALA A 618 -4.05 -13.40 -15.19
N ALA A 619 -5.24 -12.89 -15.51
CA ALA A 619 -6.47 -13.68 -15.53
C ALA A 619 -6.44 -14.80 -16.58
N LEU A 620 -6.01 -14.50 -17.81
CA LEU A 620 -5.92 -15.49 -18.91
C LEU A 620 -4.90 -16.60 -18.62
N THR A 621 -3.90 -16.34 -17.78
CA THR A 621 -2.91 -17.33 -17.35
C THR A 621 -3.25 -17.99 -16.01
N GLY A 622 -4.46 -17.77 -15.49
CA GLY A 622 -4.98 -18.40 -14.27
C GLY A 622 -4.42 -17.84 -12.96
N LYS A 623 -3.78 -16.66 -13.00
CA LYS A 623 -3.28 -15.95 -11.81
C LYS A 623 -4.41 -15.12 -11.21
N HIS A 624 -5.21 -15.74 -10.35
CA HIS A 624 -6.32 -15.08 -9.66
C HIS A 624 -5.95 -14.62 -8.24
N GLY A 625 -6.84 -13.85 -7.60
CA GLY A 625 -6.64 -13.26 -6.29
C GLY A 625 -5.91 -11.92 -6.34
N LEU A 626 -5.49 -11.42 -5.19
CA LEU A 626 -4.70 -10.20 -5.02
C LEU A 626 -3.31 -10.38 -5.65
N GLN A 627 -3.08 -9.70 -6.78
CA GLN A 627 -1.84 -9.74 -7.53
C GLN A 627 -1.21 -8.34 -7.64
N PRO A 628 0.11 -8.19 -7.42
CA PRO A 628 0.82 -6.98 -7.80
C PRO A 628 0.98 -6.92 -9.33
N LEU A 629 0.48 -5.85 -9.94
CA LEU A 629 0.72 -5.54 -11.34
C LEU A 629 2.14 -4.96 -11.50
N THR A 630 2.82 -5.36 -12.58
CA THR A 630 4.18 -4.87 -12.91
C THR A 630 4.09 -3.48 -13.56
N LEU A 631 3.56 -2.51 -12.83
CA LEU A 631 3.53 -1.09 -13.19
C LEU A 631 4.93 -0.45 -12.98
N PRO A 632 5.16 0.83 -13.32
CA PRO A 632 6.43 1.48 -13.01
C PRO A 632 6.58 1.76 -11.52
N ARG A 633 7.81 1.74 -11.00
CA ARG A 633 8.09 2.07 -9.59
C ARG A 633 7.58 3.46 -9.22
N ALA A 634 7.81 4.45 -10.08
CA ALA A 634 7.40 5.83 -9.85
C ALA A 634 5.87 6.00 -9.70
N ASN A 635 5.08 5.17 -10.38
CA ASN A 635 3.62 5.19 -10.24
C ASN A 635 3.17 4.56 -8.91
N ALA A 636 3.85 3.50 -8.47
CA ALA A 636 3.49 2.80 -7.23
C ALA A 636 3.68 3.67 -5.99
N THR A 637 4.63 4.60 -6.02
CA THR A 637 5.07 5.39 -4.86
C THR A 637 4.88 6.90 -4.99
N SER A 638 4.21 7.36 -6.06
CA SER A 638 3.97 8.78 -6.30
C SER A 638 3.21 9.43 -5.13
N ALA A 639 3.72 10.56 -4.63
CA ALA A 639 3.00 11.38 -3.65
C ALA A 639 1.79 12.12 -4.26
N HIS A 640 1.79 12.33 -5.58
CA HIS A 640 0.79 13.15 -6.27
C HIS A 640 -0.37 12.33 -6.83
N ASN A 641 -0.04 11.19 -7.44
CA ASN A 641 -1.01 10.29 -8.06
C ASN A 641 -0.51 8.84 -7.99
N PRO A 642 -0.53 8.23 -6.79
CA PRO A 642 -0.14 6.83 -6.63
C PRO A 642 -1.14 5.93 -7.36
N TRP A 643 -0.63 5.04 -8.21
CA TRP A 643 -1.43 3.99 -8.83
C TRP A 643 -1.46 2.78 -7.91
N ARG A 644 -2.67 2.33 -7.57
CA ARG A 644 -2.86 1.07 -6.87
C ARG A 644 -2.36 -0.07 -7.76
N ILE A 645 -1.27 -0.72 -7.34
CA ILE A 645 -0.64 -1.80 -8.11
C ILE A 645 -1.23 -3.17 -7.75
N PHE A 646 -1.76 -3.31 -6.55
CA PHE A 646 -2.39 -4.54 -6.10
C PHE A 646 -3.83 -4.56 -6.57
N MET A 647 -4.16 -5.58 -7.34
CA MET A 647 -5.51 -5.76 -7.88
C MET A 647 -5.97 -7.18 -7.62
N ASN A 648 -7.22 -7.32 -7.18
CA ASN A 648 -7.84 -8.64 -7.04
C ASN A 648 -8.32 -9.15 -8.41
N ILE A 649 -7.49 -9.98 -9.04
CA ILE A 649 -7.73 -10.58 -10.35
C ILE A 649 -8.75 -11.71 -10.22
N ARG A 650 -9.86 -11.59 -10.94
CA ARG A 650 -10.98 -12.54 -10.87
C ARG A 650 -11.09 -13.36 -12.14
N PRO A 651 -11.76 -14.53 -12.11
CA PRO A 651 -12.12 -15.27 -13.31
C PRO A 651 -12.83 -14.38 -14.35
N SER A 652 -13.72 -13.47 -13.90
CA SER A 652 -14.38 -12.50 -14.76
C SER A 652 -13.40 -11.63 -15.57
N THR A 653 -12.24 -11.30 -15.00
CA THR A 653 -11.20 -10.48 -15.62
C THR A 653 -10.59 -11.12 -16.87
N ALA A 654 -10.76 -12.44 -17.09
CA ALA A 654 -10.33 -13.10 -18.33
C ALA A 654 -11.30 -12.85 -19.51
N SER A 655 -12.46 -12.24 -19.28
CA SER A 655 -13.55 -12.17 -20.26
C SER A 655 -13.54 -10.88 -21.10
N VAL A 656 -14.34 -10.90 -22.17
CA VAL A 656 -14.77 -9.70 -22.90
C VAL A 656 -16.29 -9.67 -22.88
N VAL A 657 -16.87 -8.51 -22.63
CA VAL A 657 -18.32 -8.30 -22.61
C VAL A 657 -18.69 -7.32 -23.70
N MET A 658 -19.73 -7.61 -24.47
CA MET A 658 -20.22 -6.75 -25.56
C MET A 658 -21.69 -6.38 -25.35
N MET A 659 -22.07 -5.19 -25.74
CA MET A 659 -23.44 -4.69 -25.69
C MET A 659 -23.69 -3.63 -26.76
N HIS A 660 -24.95 -3.24 -26.96
CA HIS A 660 -25.27 -2.09 -27.81
C HIS A 660 -24.99 -0.79 -27.04
N ALA A 661 -24.33 0.17 -27.69
CA ALA A 661 -23.96 1.44 -27.06
C ALA A 661 -25.18 2.19 -26.49
N GLU A 662 -26.29 2.18 -27.23
CA GLU A 662 -27.57 2.75 -26.80
C GLU A 662 -28.06 2.17 -25.46
N ARG A 663 -27.97 0.84 -25.30
CA ARG A 663 -28.45 0.17 -24.09
C ARG A 663 -27.58 0.47 -22.89
N LEU A 664 -26.26 0.56 -23.10
CA LEU A 664 -25.34 0.98 -22.05
C LEU A 664 -25.58 2.44 -21.65
N TYR A 665 -25.72 3.36 -22.63
CA TYR A 665 -26.02 4.76 -22.37
C TYR A 665 -27.29 4.94 -21.55
N GLN A 666 -28.36 4.22 -21.91
CA GLN A 666 -29.61 4.21 -21.14
C GLN A 666 -29.41 3.65 -19.71
N ALA A 667 -28.62 2.58 -19.55
CA ALA A 667 -28.40 1.94 -18.25
C ALA A 667 -27.65 2.86 -17.27
N VAL A 668 -26.60 3.56 -17.73
CA VAL A 668 -25.79 4.43 -16.86
C VAL A 668 -26.44 5.78 -16.55
N ASN A 669 -27.42 6.19 -17.36
CA ASN A 669 -28.24 7.39 -17.14
C ASN A 669 -29.54 7.12 -16.38
N HIS A 670 -29.77 5.87 -15.96
CA HIS A 670 -30.95 5.50 -15.18
C HIS A 670 -30.62 5.52 -13.68
N ASP A 671 -31.40 6.29 -12.89
CA ASP A 671 -31.31 6.31 -11.42
C ASP A 671 -31.56 4.92 -10.79
#